data_AF-A0A6N9U3Y3-F1
#
_entry.id   AF-A0A6N9U3Y3-F1
#
_cell.length_a   1.000
_cell.length_b   1.000
_cell.length_c   1.000
_cell.angle_alpha   90.00
_cell.angle_beta   90.00
_cell.angle_gamma   90.00
#
_symmetry.space_group_name_H-M   'P 1'
#
loop_
_entity.id
_entity.type
_entity.pdbx_description
1 polymer ?
#
loop_
_entity_poly.entity_id
_entity_poly.type
_entity_poly.pdbx_seq_one_letter_code
_entity_poly.pdbx_strand_id
1 'polypeptide(L)'
;MEQPGREACVEFGRMLRELWARAEAVSGETGFTARVAAAGTDVGVQTIRNWHRGRTAPLRTNTEDVRRLVVSLRQAAGESGGFDEEWARALEAAQQEAEGRRGASAQRRETALFMRRLGAEKYLEKPLDGRATELRTVDAFLSSNDASPLYLWCQGPPMAGKAALLGRVAQHVRATKKFDVVGYFVSEADGWDRDTHFRSAMAGQLAHLLSVNGEKAPATTGTVPPAGLQKLYRLAAQHSARRGRRLVVVVDGLHEDAAWRGGVPEGRRPRASIASLLPDAACSVPLGPRRRYGKRAIRVIVTSRPAAAPPADVPAEHPLRGGDSVLRMSLSPYAAQDGGPDSADGLGRLRGSEPGRTVLGLLAVAGAGLGARDLAELTDAGPVEIEGLLERAWGRGLVPDGTGSGAFVFADEALRHAVWDESGPGLRAGYSRRLHAWAESWHTGERSGPLPHYLLSHYPHQLCEGERLERVVLDPHRQLRMVEAGRLDEALAQLDLLPQAEGGDLGGGARAALSRSVLTGRARPVPMEFPALFALAGDANRSRELALSAPGVAAKALRLANVALALTGAEAGEAAREAAAWAARATAAVGSVAESDPLLEELARVGHTFLAKGQAEAGRAILRAVVPCEAVGWAGRVKAARALGPERADWLAGVARYASSLAEGGFAEQAEALEIWTQLGRYDPAFRDLVEAFCAELSPASDLTHVDLVALGVTALSWGRRRDKGRTLIREAEQALRRAFTDPGVLSPADRAHLDLELSTTLVRVVQALYDVDLIGCAEKLLDAVPVELCRDVLDEDVTAQARTVTSRSTGRQAEEEAEAERTKEKSGNDEFADIQAALKTHPVHGRQLLTEAFARWEGHASRVGAHGWGLPLAGALASIGHAEDAVRLAVRSSDPADRAGTLAVVSMGCAAGGRLAEALRYAQEAAESATDVPDPAVRGLVAQAFAHTGATEPAESWAGREDLRGMRREQVLRSRAAVAVGLAPYDPEAAARIVGEQLVGVDRMAQIWGRDRHLTRIAGLLLALPDPRRPGPALSTALRSLCARVEEDIRGRDPQAVLVHGLLEAARSAHGTDLEVPELGGKLVQWERYMEATPLPHGVFPFAELAVLHAFRGDVRAAREAAGRAGTPGRRAAALAAVATYLAGVPVTVPAADGWAAQDTSVLGFLSLAYALGADATRDEREARRLVREVLAGEHWRYALPLLPRLALETLSPLAESALVHTLGTIDTAAEGARDGR
;
A
#
# COMPACT_ATOMS: atom_id res chain seq x y z
N MET A 1 33.35 32.51 28.79
CA MET A 1 31.95 32.83 28.45
C MET A 1 31.83 34.33 28.25
N GLU A 2 32.07 34.81 27.04
CA GLU A 2 31.80 36.19 26.66
C GLU A 2 30.29 36.38 26.51
N GLN A 3 29.71 37.29 27.30
CA GLN A 3 28.30 37.66 27.17
C GLN A 3 28.15 38.56 25.93
N PRO A 4 27.35 38.19 24.92
CA PRO A 4 27.18 39.03 23.74
C PRO A 4 26.67 40.44 24.10
N GLY A 5 27.25 41.45 23.46
CA GLY A 5 26.86 42.86 23.60
C GLY A 5 27.54 43.63 24.74
N ARG A 6 28.72 43.21 25.23
CA ARG A 6 29.52 43.90 26.28
C ARG A 6 30.79 44.58 25.77
N GLU A 7 30.98 44.59 24.45
CA GLU A 7 32.24 44.89 23.78
C GLU A 7 32.66 46.35 23.97
N ALA A 8 31.75 47.31 23.81
CA ALA A 8 32.08 48.73 23.95
C ALA A 8 32.38 49.10 25.41
N CYS A 9 31.68 48.49 26.37
CA CYS A 9 31.94 48.70 27.80
C CYS A 9 33.28 48.10 28.26
N VAL A 10 33.64 46.93 27.73
CA VAL A 10 34.94 46.28 28.01
C VAL A 10 36.07 47.07 27.37
N GLU A 11 35.87 47.56 26.14
CA GLU A 11 36.85 48.33 25.39
C GLU A 11 37.16 49.68 26.04
N PHE A 12 36.12 50.44 26.43
CA PHE A 12 36.31 51.68 27.19
C PHE A 12 37.07 51.42 28.50
N GLY A 13 36.75 50.32 29.20
CA GLY A 13 37.48 49.91 30.39
C GLY A 13 38.94 49.53 30.10
N ARG A 14 39.23 48.90 28.95
CA ARG A 14 40.58 48.55 28.51
C ARG A 14 41.43 49.79 28.27
N MET A 15 40.90 50.75 27.51
CA MET A 15 41.55 52.04 27.28
C MET A 15 41.86 52.75 28.61
N LEU A 16 40.93 52.70 29.57
CA LEU A 16 41.12 53.33 30.89
C LEU A 16 42.22 52.65 31.70
N ARG A 17 42.36 51.32 31.63
CA ARG A 17 43.46 50.58 32.26
C ARG A 17 44.81 50.90 31.67
N GLU A 18 44.90 50.93 30.34
CA GLU A 18 46.16 51.20 29.64
C GLU A 18 46.66 52.62 29.89
N LEU A 19 45.74 53.58 29.95
CA LEU A 19 46.08 54.94 30.34
C LEU A 19 46.51 55.02 31.82
N TRP A 20 45.83 54.28 32.71
CA TRP A 20 46.19 54.22 34.13
C TRP A 20 47.58 53.63 34.36
N ALA A 21 47.91 52.53 33.68
CA ALA A 21 49.20 51.86 33.78
C ALA A 21 50.35 52.77 33.27
N ARG A 22 50.11 53.54 32.21
CA ARG A 22 51.07 54.53 31.70
C ARG A 22 51.27 55.69 32.68
N ALA A 23 50.20 56.19 33.30
CA ALA A 23 50.29 57.20 34.35
C ALA A 23 51.04 56.69 35.61
N GLU A 24 50.91 55.40 35.93
CA GLU A 24 51.64 54.74 37.03
C GLU A 24 53.15 54.63 36.77
N ALA A 25 53.54 54.32 35.54
CA ALA A 25 54.93 54.19 35.16
C ALA A 25 55.71 55.52 35.21
N VAL A 26 55.03 56.67 35.03
CA VAL A 26 55.67 57.99 34.95
C VAL A 26 55.69 58.73 36.27
N SER A 27 54.60 58.70 37.07
CA SER A 27 54.47 59.58 38.24
C SER A 27 54.93 58.98 39.57
N GLY A 28 55.25 57.69 39.64
CA GLY A 28 55.75 57.01 40.86
C GLY A 28 54.75 56.89 42.02
N GLU A 29 53.57 57.52 41.95
CA GLU A 29 52.51 57.41 42.96
C GLU A 29 51.69 56.11 42.79
N THR A 30 51.53 55.32 43.86
CA THR A 30 50.94 53.95 43.77
C THR A 30 49.52 53.84 44.32
N GLY A 31 48.71 54.90 44.25
CA GLY A 31 47.35 54.90 44.82
C GLY A 31 46.24 55.15 43.80
N PHE A 32 45.46 54.11 43.46
CA PHE A 32 44.24 54.26 42.62
C PHE A 32 43.28 55.34 43.16
N THR A 33 43.13 55.41 44.49
CA THR A 33 42.32 56.43 45.20
C THR A 33 42.91 57.83 45.11
N ALA A 34 44.23 57.97 45.19
CA ALA A 34 44.92 59.26 45.12
C ALA A 34 44.76 59.88 43.71
N ARG A 35 44.91 59.08 42.65
CA ARG A 35 44.68 59.55 41.26
C ARG A 35 43.23 59.93 40.97
N VAL A 36 42.26 59.18 41.50
CA VAL A 36 40.84 59.57 41.39
C VAL A 36 40.57 60.90 42.09
N ALA A 37 41.17 61.13 43.26
CA ALA A 37 41.04 62.41 43.98
C ALA A 37 41.70 63.57 43.21
N ALA A 38 42.87 63.34 42.61
CA ALA A 38 43.58 64.34 41.80
C ALA A 38 42.81 64.76 40.52
N ALA A 39 41.93 63.89 40.00
CA ALA A 39 41.10 64.18 38.84
C ALA A 39 39.91 65.11 39.12
N GLY A 40 39.55 65.37 40.39
CA GLY A 40 38.47 66.28 40.76
C GLY A 40 37.09 65.88 40.22
N THR A 41 36.79 64.58 40.19
CA THR A 41 35.49 64.05 39.75
C THR A 41 34.51 63.91 40.90
N ASP A 42 33.23 64.19 40.67
CA ASP A 42 32.17 64.01 41.68
C ASP A 42 31.70 62.54 41.82
N VAL A 43 32.33 61.63 41.07
CA VAL A 43 31.98 60.21 41.00
C VAL A 43 32.78 59.40 42.03
N GLY A 44 32.08 58.60 42.83
CA GLY A 44 32.72 57.73 43.82
C GLY A 44 33.73 56.73 43.24
N VAL A 45 34.84 56.54 43.96
CA VAL A 45 35.99 55.69 43.57
C VAL A 45 35.58 54.28 43.12
N GLN A 46 34.58 53.68 43.76
CA GLN A 46 34.13 52.32 43.42
C GLN A 46 33.45 52.26 42.05
N THR A 47 32.76 53.32 41.64
CA THR A 47 32.14 53.45 40.32
C THR A 47 33.22 53.57 39.24
N ILE A 48 34.25 54.36 39.49
CA ILE A 48 35.41 54.48 38.59
C ILE A 48 36.18 53.16 38.49
N ARG A 49 36.32 52.40 39.59
CA ARG A 49 36.87 51.03 39.54
C ARG A 49 36.06 50.09 38.66
N ASN A 50 34.74 50.23 38.65
CA ASN A 50 33.89 49.40 37.80
C ASN A 50 34.02 49.78 36.32
N TRP A 51 34.21 51.07 36.01
CA TRP A 51 34.55 51.54 34.65
C TRP A 51 35.92 51.02 34.22
N HIS A 52 36.94 51.18 35.06
CA HIS A 52 38.29 50.68 34.86
C HIS A 52 38.32 49.16 34.64
N ARG A 53 37.43 48.39 35.26
CA ARG A 53 37.35 46.93 35.04
C ARG A 53 36.46 46.52 33.86
N GLY A 54 35.86 47.48 33.13
CA GLY A 54 34.89 47.19 32.08
C GLY A 54 33.62 46.49 32.57
N ARG A 55 33.28 46.63 33.87
CA ARG A 55 32.10 45.99 34.48
C ARG A 55 30.83 46.80 34.28
N THR A 56 30.96 48.12 34.24
CA THR A 56 29.88 49.09 34.00
C THR A 56 30.40 50.19 33.08
N ALA A 57 29.52 50.82 32.30
CA ALA A 57 29.86 52.03 31.56
C ALA A 57 29.53 53.28 32.39
N PRO A 58 30.18 54.42 32.11
CA PRO A 58 29.73 55.71 32.63
C PRO A 58 28.32 56.04 32.13
N LEU A 59 27.56 56.82 32.90
CA LEU A 59 26.28 57.37 32.44
C LEU A 59 26.50 58.68 31.70
N ARG A 60 25.54 59.08 30.86
CA ARG A 60 25.59 60.39 30.17
C ARG A 60 25.73 61.56 31.14
N THR A 61 25.18 61.43 32.35
CA THR A 61 25.32 62.40 33.45
C THR A 61 26.75 62.56 33.95
N ASN A 62 27.61 61.56 33.73
CA ASN A 62 28.98 61.51 34.24
C ASN A 62 30.02 61.77 33.14
N THR A 63 29.57 62.21 31.95
CA THR A 63 30.44 62.45 30.79
C THR A 63 31.54 63.46 31.11
N GLU A 64 31.21 64.53 31.85
CA GLU A 64 32.17 65.57 32.20
C GLU A 64 33.17 65.10 33.26
N ASP A 65 32.76 64.24 34.20
CA ASP A 65 33.66 63.62 35.18
C ASP A 65 34.62 62.64 34.52
N VAL A 66 34.15 61.85 33.53
CA VAL A 66 35.00 60.97 32.74
C VAL A 66 36.03 61.78 31.95
N ARG A 67 35.60 62.91 31.37
CA ARG A 67 36.48 63.82 30.64
C ARG A 67 37.59 64.34 31.54
N ARG A 68 37.25 64.84 32.74
CA ARG A 68 38.21 65.29 33.75
C ARG A 68 39.17 64.18 34.17
N LEU A 69 38.65 62.96 34.40
CA LEU A 69 39.45 61.79 34.77
C LEU A 69 40.47 61.41 33.69
N VAL A 70 40.05 61.30 32.44
CA VAL A 70 40.93 60.93 31.33
C VAL A 70 41.99 62.01 31.09
N VAL A 71 41.61 63.30 31.11
CA VAL A 71 42.55 64.41 30.95
C VAL A 71 43.59 64.42 32.07
N SER A 72 43.17 64.23 33.33
CA SER A 72 44.09 64.15 34.47
C SER A 72 45.07 62.97 34.36
N LEU A 73 44.59 61.80 33.94
CA LEU A 73 45.44 60.62 33.75
C LEU A 73 46.43 60.77 32.59
N ARG A 74 46.05 61.44 31.50
CA ARG A 74 46.95 61.75 30.37
C ARG A 74 48.05 62.72 30.79
N GLN A 75 47.71 63.76 31.53
CA GLN A 75 48.69 64.69 32.11
C GLN A 75 49.67 63.96 33.04
N ALA A 76 49.17 63.05 33.89
CA ALA A 76 50.01 62.23 34.76
C ALA A 76 50.90 61.22 34.00
N ALA A 77 50.50 60.82 32.79
CA ALA A 77 51.29 59.98 31.88
C ALA A 77 52.29 60.77 31.02
N GLY A 78 52.38 62.11 31.18
CA GLY A 78 53.25 62.97 30.36
C GLY A 78 52.72 63.24 28.95
N GLU A 79 51.45 62.94 28.67
CA GLU A 79 50.80 63.20 27.38
C GLU A 79 50.18 64.61 27.38
N SER A 80 50.57 65.44 26.42
CA SER A 80 50.00 66.78 26.18
C SER A 80 48.83 66.71 25.20
N GLY A 81 47.67 66.23 25.64
CA GLY A 81 46.46 66.17 24.80
C GLY A 81 45.16 66.09 25.58
N GLY A 82 44.16 66.87 25.17
CA GLY A 82 42.81 66.85 25.74
C GLY A 82 42.07 65.53 25.51
N PHE A 83 40.77 65.51 25.82
CA PHE A 83 39.90 64.37 25.54
C PHE A 83 39.61 64.27 24.04
N ASP A 84 40.29 63.34 23.36
CA ASP A 84 40.26 63.20 21.90
C ASP A 84 39.02 62.45 21.37
N GLU A 85 38.88 62.41 20.05
CA GLU A 85 37.75 61.76 19.38
C GLU A 85 37.68 60.24 19.59
N GLU A 86 38.82 59.60 19.88
CA GLU A 86 38.88 58.16 20.14
C GLU A 86 38.22 57.85 21.49
N TRP A 87 38.58 58.62 22.53
CA TRP A 87 37.94 58.55 23.83
C TRP A 87 36.46 58.94 23.80
N ALA A 88 36.09 59.94 22.99
CA ALA A 88 34.69 60.33 22.81
C ALA A 88 33.85 59.22 22.18
N ARG A 89 34.35 58.58 21.11
CA ARG A 89 33.67 57.45 20.45
C ARG A 89 33.55 56.24 21.37
N ALA A 90 34.61 55.90 22.10
CA ALA A 90 34.60 54.78 23.04
C ALA A 90 33.61 55.01 24.19
N LEU A 91 33.54 56.23 24.73
CA LEU A 91 32.60 56.60 25.78
C LEU A 91 31.15 56.56 25.30
N GLU A 92 30.87 57.11 24.11
CA GLU A 92 29.53 57.14 23.53
C GLU A 92 29.02 55.72 23.23
N ALA A 93 29.86 54.87 22.64
CA ALA A 93 29.52 53.48 22.37
C ALA A 93 29.22 52.70 23.67
N ALA A 94 30.03 52.89 24.73
CA ALA A 94 29.81 52.27 26.03
C ALA A 94 28.52 52.77 26.72
N GLN A 95 28.21 54.06 26.58
CA GLN A 95 26.99 54.67 27.11
C GLN A 95 25.73 54.14 26.42
N GLN A 96 25.71 54.09 25.08
CA GLN A 96 24.60 53.55 24.29
C GLN A 96 24.33 52.07 24.61
N GLU A 97 25.39 51.27 24.75
CA GLU A 97 25.29 49.86 25.13
C GLU A 97 24.66 49.67 26.53
N ALA A 98 25.05 50.51 27.50
CA ALA A 98 24.52 50.46 28.86
C ALA A 98 23.05 50.92 28.96
N GLU A 99 22.65 51.93 28.17
CA GLU A 99 21.27 52.40 28.07
C GLU A 99 20.36 51.34 27.45
N GLY A 100 20.80 50.70 26.35
CA GLY A 100 20.08 49.59 25.72
C GLY A 100 19.84 48.41 26.68
N ARG A 101 20.81 48.09 27.53
CA ARG A 101 20.66 47.03 28.55
C ARG A 101 19.71 47.39 29.68
N ARG A 102 19.71 48.64 30.15
CA ARG A 102 18.78 49.09 31.19
C ARG A 102 17.33 49.02 30.70
N GLY A 103 17.08 49.47 29.47
CA GLY A 103 15.76 49.33 28.82
C GLY A 103 15.31 47.86 28.74
N ALA A 104 16.18 46.96 28.31
CA ALA A 104 15.89 45.53 28.23
C ALA A 104 15.70 44.85 29.60
N SER A 105 16.31 45.35 30.68
CA SER A 105 16.16 44.80 32.04
C SER A 105 14.85 45.25 32.71
N ALA A 106 14.41 46.49 32.47
CA ALA A 106 13.14 47.00 32.98
C ALA A 106 11.96 46.25 32.33
N GLN A 107 12.00 46.07 31.01
CA GLN A 107 10.99 45.33 30.24
C GLN A 107 10.88 43.86 30.68
N ARG A 108 12.01 43.20 30.98
CA ARG A 108 12.04 41.82 31.50
C ARG A 108 11.38 41.70 32.87
N ARG A 109 11.64 42.64 33.79
CA ARG A 109 10.99 42.66 35.13
C ARG A 109 9.49 42.88 35.04
N GLU A 110 9.03 43.78 34.17
CA GLU A 110 7.59 44.02 33.98
C GLU A 110 6.88 42.78 33.39
N THR A 111 7.54 42.09 32.44
CA THR A 111 7.02 40.86 31.83
C THR A 111 6.94 39.72 32.85
N ALA A 112 7.95 39.55 33.71
CA ALA A 112 7.94 38.54 34.77
C ALA A 112 6.81 38.77 35.78
N LEU A 113 6.62 40.02 36.24
CA LEU A 113 5.52 40.39 37.14
C LEU A 113 4.13 40.17 36.51
N PHE A 114 4.00 40.39 35.21
CA PHE A 114 2.77 40.07 34.47
C PHE A 114 2.52 38.56 34.41
N MET A 115 3.51 37.75 34.01
CA MET A 115 3.37 36.30 33.91
C MET A 115 3.14 35.63 35.27
N ARG A 116 3.72 36.18 36.35
CA ARG A 116 3.46 35.73 37.72
C ARG A 116 2.00 35.93 38.13
N ARG A 117 1.36 37.04 37.74
CA ARG A 117 -0.08 37.27 37.98
C ARG A 117 -0.99 36.27 37.26
N LEU A 118 -0.52 35.68 36.16
CA LEU A 118 -1.24 34.64 35.42
C LEU A 118 -0.98 33.21 35.93
N GLY A 119 0.03 32.99 36.79
CA GLY A 119 0.54 31.65 37.14
C GLY A 119 1.52 31.05 36.13
N ALA A 120 2.02 31.85 35.19
CA ALA A 120 2.76 31.37 34.03
C ALA A 120 4.27 31.67 34.08
N GLU A 121 4.79 32.19 35.19
CA GLU A 121 6.20 32.60 35.34
C GLU A 121 7.18 31.45 35.01
N LYS A 122 6.85 30.21 35.43
CA LYS A 122 7.63 28.99 35.15
C LYS A 122 7.77 28.61 33.68
N TYR A 123 7.02 29.26 32.78
CA TYR A 123 7.05 29.01 31.34
C TYR A 123 7.86 30.04 30.54
N LEU A 124 8.43 31.06 31.21
CA LEU A 124 9.22 32.12 30.57
C LEU A 124 10.51 31.60 29.91
N GLU A 125 11.10 30.53 30.46
CA GLU A 125 12.43 30.03 30.05
C GLU A 125 12.35 28.69 29.29
N LYS A 126 11.15 28.13 29.07
CA LYS A 126 11.02 26.83 28.37
C LYS A 126 11.18 26.99 26.85
N PRO A 127 11.98 26.13 26.18
CA PRO A 127 12.04 26.09 24.72
C PRO A 127 10.68 25.70 24.12
N LEU A 128 10.43 26.10 22.88
CA LEU A 128 9.13 25.92 22.20
C LEU A 128 9.35 25.42 20.76
N ASP A 129 10.38 24.58 20.63
CA ASP A 129 10.89 24.11 19.35
C ASP A 129 9.82 23.27 18.63
N GLY A 130 9.73 23.46 17.31
CA GLY A 130 8.78 22.76 16.45
C GLY A 130 7.32 23.23 16.51
N ARG A 131 6.99 24.36 17.18
CA ARG A 131 5.62 24.89 17.29
C ARG A 131 5.31 26.12 16.46
N ALA A 132 6.06 26.31 15.36
CA ALA A 132 5.90 27.46 14.48
C ALA A 132 4.51 27.49 13.80
N THR A 133 3.93 26.33 13.50
CA THR A 133 2.62 26.23 12.84
C THR A 133 1.49 26.65 13.78
N GLU A 134 1.50 26.16 15.01
CA GLU A 134 0.49 26.51 16.02
C GLU A 134 0.57 27.98 16.40
N LEU A 135 1.78 28.55 16.51
CA LEU A 135 1.97 29.99 16.71
C LEU A 135 1.39 30.80 15.54
N ARG A 136 1.62 30.40 14.28
CA ARG A 136 1.01 31.06 13.12
C ARG A 136 -0.52 30.97 13.15
N THR A 137 -1.09 29.84 13.55
CA THR A 137 -2.54 29.66 13.68
C THR A 137 -3.11 30.57 14.75
N VAL A 138 -2.43 30.70 15.91
CA VAL A 138 -2.82 31.64 16.96
C VAL A 138 -2.73 33.08 16.47
N ASP A 139 -1.66 33.46 15.77
CA ASP A 139 -1.50 34.81 15.22
C ASP A 139 -2.57 35.15 14.16
N ALA A 140 -2.91 34.18 13.30
CA ALA A 140 -3.99 34.30 12.33
C ALA A 140 -5.34 34.47 13.03
N PHE A 141 -5.62 33.68 14.07
CA PHE A 141 -6.83 33.77 14.88
C PHE A 141 -6.95 35.13 15.60
N LEU A 142 -5.86 35.64 16.17
CA LEU A 142 -5.82 36.95 16.82
C LEU A 142 -6.05 38.10 15.83
N SER A 143 -5.59 37.93 14.58
CA SER A 143 -5.68 38.93 13.51
C SER A 143 -6.95 38.82 12.65
N SER A 144 -7.77 37.78 12.87
CA SER A 144 -8.94 37.50 12.02
C SER A 144 -10.09 38.50 12.16
N ASN A 145 -10.93 38.55 11.13
CA ASN A 145 -12.13 39.39 11.06
C ASN A 145 -13.30 38.80 11.89
N ASP A 146 -14.48 39.42 11.83
CA ASP A 146 -15.64 39.02 12.65
C ASP A 146 -16.31 37.71 12.23
N ALA A 147 -16.02 37.18 11.03
CA ALA A 147 -16.58 35.92 10.55
C ALA A 147 -15.94 34.70 11.23
N SER A 148 -14.78 34.87 11.87
CA SER A 148 -14.10 33.79 12.59
C SER A 148 -14.70 33.48 13.98
N PRO A 149 -14.52 32.24 14.47
CA PRO A 149 -14.99 31.84 15.80
C PRO A 149 -14.43 32.72 16.93
N LEU A 150 -15.20 32.82 18.01
CA LEU A 150 -14.80 33.58 19.22
C LEU A 150 -13.70 32.86 20.02
N TYR A 151 -13.65 31.54 19.91
CA TYR A 151 -12.80 30.65 20.68
C TYR A 151 -11.76 29.95 19.81
N LEU A 152 -10.60 29.71 20.41
CA LEU A 152 -9.61 28.75 19.96
C LEU A 152 -9.31 27.79 21.11
N TRP A 153 -9.73 26.53 20.97
CA TRP A 153 -9.59 25.49 21.96
C TRP A 153 -8.47 24.52 21.57
N CYS A 154 -7.29 24.75 22.14
CA CYS A 154 -6.09 23.96 21.93
C CYS A 154 -6.14 22.66 22.75
N GLN A 155 -6.48 21.54 22.10
CA GLN A 155 -6.50 20.23 22.73
C GLN A 155 -5.26 19.42 22.36
N GLY A 156 -4.60 18.79 23.33
CA GLY A 156 -3.44 17.94 23.03
C GLY A 156 -3.17 16.93 24.14
N PRO A 157 -2.48 15.81 23.86
CA PRO A 157 -2.11 14.84 24.88
C PRO A 157 -1.17 15.47 25.93
N PRO A 158 -0.90 14.77 27.05
CA PRO A 158 0.22 15.10 27.93
C PRO A 158 1.50 15.34 27.10
N MET A 159 2.38 16.22 27.59
CA MET A 159 3.63 16.57 26.89
C MET A 159 3.51 17.23 25.50
N ALA A 160 2.31 17.57 25.04
CA ALA A 160 2.13 18.36 23.82
C ALA A 160 2.69 19.81 23.91
N GLY A 161 3.12 20.25 25.09
CA GLY A 161 3.66 21.61 25.29
C GLY A 161 2.58 22.71 25.35
N LYS A 162 1.32 22.35 25.62
CA LYS A 162 0.16 23.27 25.66
C LYS A 162 0.39 24.50 26.55
N ALA A 163 0.81 24.27 27.79
CA ALA A 163 1.06 25.34 28.76
C ALA A 163 2.23 26.25 28.35
N ALA A 164 3.27 25.68 27.74
CA ALA A 164 4.39 26.45 27.21
C ALA A 164 3.95 27.33 26.02
N LEU A 165 3.16 26.77 25.09
CA LEU A 165 2.57 27.51 23.97
C LEU A 165 1.73 28.69 24.48
N LEU A 166 0.80 28.44 25.39
CA LEU A 166 -0.07 29.49 25.94
C LEU A 166 0.70 30.57 26.71
N GLY A 167 1.74 30.17 27.45
CA GLY A 167 2.65 31.11 28.10
C GLY A 167 3.36 32.03 27.09
N ARG A 168 3.84 31.49 25.98
CA ARG A 168 4.48 32.30 24.92
C ARG A 168 3.49 33.18 24.18
N VAL A 169 2.27 32.71 23.95
CA VAL A 169 1.19 33.53 23.38
C VAL A 169 0.86 34.71 24.29
N ALA A 170 0.67 34.48 25.60
CA ALA A 170 0.38 35.56 26.55
C ALA A 170 1.50 36.63 26.57
N GLN A 171 2.76 36.19 26.49
CA GLN A 171 3.92 37.08 26.39
C GLN A 171 3.92 37.89 25.08
N HIS A 172 3.69 37.23 23.94
CA HIS A 172 3.67 37.87 22.62
C HIS A 172 2.53 38.91 22.50
N VAL A 173 1.34 38.54 22.97
CA VAL A 173 0.16 39.40 22.97
C VAL A 173 0.40 40.64 23.84
N ARG A 174 1.03 40.50 25.01
CA ARG A 174 1.36 41.63 25.90
C ARG A 174 2.38 42.59 25.28
N ALA A 175 3.37 42.07 24.56
CA ALA A 175 4.38 42.90 23.89
C ALA A 175 3.78 43.73 22.75
N THR A 176 2.66 43.26 22.17
CA THR A 176 2.01 43.88 21.03
C THR A 176 0.99 44.94 21.48
N LYS A 177 1.20 46.21 21.12
CA LYS A 177 0.30 47.35 21.48
C LYS A 177 -1.13 47.26 20.89
N LYS A 178 -1.47 46.19 20.17
CA LYS A 178 -2.77 45.94 19.54
C LYS A 178 -3.75 45.17 20.43
N PHE A 179 -3.28 44.59 21.54
CA PHE A 179 -4.09 43.72 22.39
C PHE A 179 -4.00 44.13 23.86
N ASP A 180 -5.06 43.88 24.61
CA ASP A 180 -5.01 43.80 26.06
C ASP A 180 -5.28 42.34 26.46
N VAL A 181 -4.54 41.81 27.42
CA VAL A 181 -4.55 40.37 27.76
C VAL A 181 -4.86 40.15 29.23
N VAL A 182 -5.73 39.18 29.49
CA VAL A 182 -6.01 38.60 30.81
C VAL A 182 -5.92 37.08 30.70
N GLY A 183 -5.58 36.40 31.79
CA GLY A 183 -5.49 34.95 31.71
C GLY A 183 -5.32 34.23 33.04
N TYR A 184 -5.41 32.92 32.98
CA TYR A 184 -5.45 32.05 34.14
C TYR A 184 -4.89 30.66 33.79
N PHE A 185 -3.95 30.17 34.60
CA PHE A 185 -3.38 28.83 34.44
C PHE A 185 -3.90 27.95 35.57
N VAL A 186 -4.70 26.94 35.24
CA VAL A 186 -5.26 26.01 36.23
C VAL A 186 -4.12 25.20 36.85
N SER A 187 -4.13 25.02 38.17
CA SER A 187 -3.13 24.26 38.92
C SER A 187 -3.74 23.65 40.16
N GLU A 188 -3.79 22.32 40.25
CA GLU A 188 -4.24 21.62 41.46
C GLU A 188 -3.29 21.83 42.63
N ALA A 189 -1.99 21.75 42.38
CA ALA A 189 -0.95 21.83 43.42
C ALA A 189 -1.05 23.15 44.20
N ASP A 190 -1.49 24.21 43.55
CA ASP A 190 -1.65 25.55 44.12
C ASP A 190 -3.10 25.83 44.59
N GLY A 191 -4.03 24.89 44.41
CA GLY A 191 -5.45 25.04 44.75
C GLY A 191 -6.25 25.95 43.80
N TRP A 192 -5.80 26.10 42.56
CA TRP A 192 -6.34 26.99 41.53
C TRP A 192 -7.34 26.30 40.59
N ASP A 193 -7.80 25.12 40.95
CA ASP A 193 -8.70 24.25 40.19
C ASP A 193 -10.19 24.48 40.50
N ARG A 194 -10.54 25.59 41.18
CA ARG A 194 -11.91 25.90 41.62
C ARG A 194 -12.45 27.20 41.02
N ASP A 195 -13.77 27.21 40.79
CA ASP A 195 -14.53 28.34 40.24
C ASP A 195 -14.34 29.64 41.05
N THR A 196 -14.32 29.53 42.39
CA THR A 196 -14.21 30.67 43.31
C THR A 196 -12.91 31.45 43.12
N HIS A 197 -11.79 30.75 42.99
CA HIS A 197 -10.48 31.36 42.75
C HIS A 197 -10.41 31.95 41.34
N PHE A 198 -10.88 31.21 40.34
CA PHE A 198 -10.97 31.69 38.95
C PHE A 198 -11.74 33.02 38.86
N ARG A 199 -12.92 33.11 39.48
CA ARG A 199 -13.76 34.32 39.48
C ARG A 199 -13.07 35.51 40.14
N SER A 200 -12.41 35.28 41.29
CA SER A 200 -11.68 36.34 42.00
C SER A 200 -10.48 36.85 41.18
N ALA A 201 -9.67 35.94 40.63
CA ALA A 201 -8.49 36.26 39.84
C ALA A 201 -8.85 37.00 38.55
N MET A 202 -9.83 36.50 37.79
CA MET A 202 -10.27 37.13 36.55
C MET A 202 -10.93 38.49 36.79
N ALA A 203 -11.78 38.61 37.81
CA ALA A 203 -12.39 39.90 38.16
C ALA A 203 -11.35 40.95 38.55
N GLY A 204 -10.32 40.57 39.33
CA GLY A 204 -9.22 41.46 39.69
C GLY A 204 -8.42 41.95 38.48
N GLN A 205 -8.09 41.05 37.54
CA GLN A 205 -7.38 41.42 36.31
C GLN A 205 -8.21 42.36 35.41
N LEU A 206 -9.50 42.06 35.23
CA LEU A 206 -10.41 42.88 34.42
C LEU A 206 -10.66 44.25 35.06
N ALA A 207 -10.85 44.33 36.39
CA ALA A 207 -11.03 45.59 37.11
C ALA A 207 -9.76 46.45 37.07
N HIS A 208 -8.59 45.83 37.17
CA HIS A 208 -7.30 46.53 37.03
C HIS A 208 -7.15 47.14 35.64
N LEU A 209 -7.51 46.41 34.58
CA LEU A 209 -7.50 46.91 33.19
C LEU A 209 -8.42 48.13 33.03
N LEU A 210 -9.59 48.12 33.67
CA LEU A 210 -10.55 49.24 33.62
C LEU A 210 -10.11 50.47 34.43
N SER A 211 -9.32 50.31 35.50
CA SER A 211 -8.96 51.38 36.46
C SER A 211 -7.89 52.36 35.98
N VAL A 212 -7.23 52.11 34.86
CA VAL A 212 -6.00 52.82 34.45
C VAL A 212 -6.19 54.32 34.17
N ASN A 213 -7.43 54.85 34.05
CA ASN A 213 -7.68 56.29 33.78
C ASN A 213 -8.94 56.89 34.47
N GLY A 214 -9.20 56.64 35.75
CA GLY A 214 -10.08 57.54 36.55
C GLY A 214 -11.59 57.26 36.56
N GLU A 215 -12.08 56.17 35.96
CA GLU A 215 -13.38 55.60 36.36
C GLU A 215 -13.13 54.69 37.56
N LYS A 216 -13.78 54.95 38.72
CA LYS A 216 -13.68 54.08 39.90
C LYS A 216 -14.09 52.67 39.50
N ALA A 217 -13.16 51.72 39.54
CA ALA A 217 -13.51 50.32 39.44
C ALA A 217 -14.54 49.97 40.52
N PRO A 218 -15.55 49.14 40.22
CA PRO A 218 -16.44 48.63 41.25
C PRO A 218 -15.60 47.94 42.31
N ALA A 219 -15.72 48.39 43.56
CA ALA A 219 -15.00 47.82 44.70
C ALA A 219 -15.36 46.33 44.80
N THR A 220 -14.42 45.45 44.42
CA THR A 220 -14.62 44.00 44.42
C THR A 220 -14.08 43.42 45.71
N THR A 221 -14.75 43.73 46.81
CA THR A 221 -14.53 43.10 48.11
C THR A 221 -15.51 41.93 48.25
N GLY A 222 -15.26 40.84 47.50
CA GLY A 222 -16.05 39.60 47.55
C GLY A 222 -16.03 38.77 46.25
N THR A 223 -16.45 37.50 46.33
CA THR A 223 -16.50 36.55 45.21
C THR A 223 -17.53 36.99 44.15
N VAL A 224 -17.07 37.57 43.03
CA VAL A 224 -17.92 38.18 42.00
C VAL A 224 -18.86 37.15 41.36
N PRO A 225 -20.20 37.28 41.42
CA PRO A 225 -21.14 36.31 40.85
C PRO A 225 -20.91 36.09 39.33
N PRO A 226 -21.26 34.92 38.75
CA PRO A 226 -21.02 34.61 37.33
C PRO A 226 -21.51 35.70 36.37
N ALA A 227 -22.73 36.23 36.58
CA ALA A 227 -23.28 37.33 35.79
C ALA A 227 -22.46 38.64 35.91
N GLY A 228 -21.88 38.89 37.08
CA GLY A 228 -20.95 40.00 37.31
C GLY A 228 -19.64 39.85 36.54
N LEU A 229 -19.11 38.63 36.45
CA LEU A 229 -17.91 38.33 35.67
C LEU A 229 -18.16 38.53 34.15
N GLN A 230 -19.29 38.06 33.63
CA GLN A 230 -19.69 38.30 32.23
C GLN A 230 -19.83 39.80 31.91
N LYS A 231 -20.35 40.59 32.86
CA LYS A 231 -20.41 42.06 32.73
C LYS A 231 -19.01 42.68 32.66
N LEU A 232 -18.05 42.19 33.45
CA LEU A 232 -16.66 42.67 33.42
C LEU A 232 -15.96 42.36 32.09
N TYR A 233 -16.15 41.17 31.51
CA TYR A 233 -15.64 40.85 30.17
C TYR A 233 -16.17 41.82 29.11
N ARG A 234 -17.48 42.12 29.14
CA ARG A 234 -18.11 43.10 28.25
C ARG A 234 -17.49 44.49 28.39
N LEU A 235 -17.37 45.00 29.61
CA LEU A 235 -16.80 46.33 29.86
C LEU A 235 -15.32 46.41 29.44
N ALA A 236 -14.53 45.38 29.72
CA ALA A 236 -13.12 45.32 29.33
C ALA A 236 -12.98 45.25 27.80
N ALA A 237 -13.78 44.45 27.11
CA ALA A 237 -13.78 44.39 25.65
C ALA A 237 -14.14 45.75 25.02
N GLN A 238 -15.15 46.45 25.54
CA GLN A 238 -15.49 47.82 25.10
C GLN A 238 -14.34 48.79 25.35
N HIS A 239 -13.69 48.70 26.51
CA HIS A 239 -12.57 49.55 26.89
C HIS A 239 -11.36 49.37 25.96
N SER A 240 -10.99 48.13 25.65
CA SER A 240 -9.94 47.80 24.68
C SER A 240 -10.30 48.31 23.28
N ALA A 241 -11.54 48.08 22.84
CA ALA A 241 -11.98 48.50 21.51
C ALA A 241 -11.99 50.02 21.33
N ARG A 242 -12.37 50.79 22.37
CA ARG A 242 -12.29 52.27 22.37
C ARG A 242 -10.89 52.79 22.08
N ARG A 243 -9.85 52.04 22.47
CA ARG A 243 -8.43 52.33 22.23
C ARG A 243 -7.87 51.73 20.93
N GLY A 244 -8.70 51.12 20.11
CA GLY A 244 -8.26 50.42 18.90
C GLY A 244 -7.45 49.16 19.23
N ARG A 245 -7.76 48.51 20.35
CA ARG A 245 -7.20 47.23 20.77
C ARG A 245 -8.28 46.16 20.89
N ARG A 246 -7.88 44.89 21.03
CA ARG A 246 -8.78 43.75 21.24
C ARG A 246 -8.42 43.04 22.56
N LEU A 247 -9.44 42.62 23.32
CA LEU A 247 -9.25 41.87 24.55
C LEU A 247 -8.99 40.39 24.24
N VAL A 248 -7.93 39.81 24.81
CA VAL A 248 -7.57 38.40 24.67
C VAL A 248 -7.64 37.73 26.04
N VAL A 249 -8.43 36.68 26.15
CA VAL A 249 -8.57 35.85 27.36
C VAL A 249 -7.85 34.53 27.15
N VAL A 250 -6.92 34.19 28.03
CA VAL A 250 -6.08 32.99 27.92
C VAL A 250 -6.31 32.07 29.12
N VAL A 251 -6.76 30.84 28.91
CA VAL A 251 -6.97 29.87 30.00
C VAL A 251 -6.28 28.54 29.73
N ASP A 252 -5.27 28.20 30.54
CA ASP A 252 -4.55 26.94 30.40
C ASP A 252 -5.12 25.88 31.34
N GLY A 253 -5.27 24.65 30.84
CA GLY A 253 -5.52 23.49 31.69
C GLY A 253 -6.97 23.26 32.11
N LEU A 254 -7.96 23.54 31.25
CA LEU A 254 -9.39 23.35 31.60
C LEU A 254 -9.74 21.95 32.14
N HIS A 255 -9.07 20.91 31.65
CA HIS A 255 -9.21 19.53 32.12
C HIS A 255 -8.79 19.29 33.58
N GLU A 256 -8.04 20.21 34.19
CA GLU A 256 -7.58 20.11 35.58
C GLU A 256 -8.60 20.66 36.58
N ASP A 257 -9.65 21.35 36.08
CA ASP A 257 -10.78 21.86 36.85
C ASP A 257 -11.41 20.74 37.69
N ALA A 258 -11.62 21.01 38.98
CA ALA A 258 -12.26 20.09 39.92
C ALA A 258 -13.66 19.65 39.46
N ALA A 259 -14.38 20.47 38.69
CA ALA A 259 -15.68 20.12 38.12
C ALA A 259 -15.61 19.21 36.88
N TRP A 260 -14.43 19.10 36.24
CA TRP A 260 -14.19 18.28 35.04
C TRP A 260 -13.74 16.84 35.38
N ARG A 261 -13.25 16.59 36.60
CA ARG A 261 -12.71 15.27 37.02
C ARG A 261 -13.80 14.20 37.20
N GLY A 262 -13.61 13.04 36.56
CA GLY A 262 -14.37 11.82 36.85
C GLY A 262 -14.04 11.27 38.26
N GLY A 263 -14.99 10.63 38.93
CA GLY A 263 -14.77 9.96 40.22
C GLY A 263 -15.08 10.78 41.49
N VAL A 264 -15.42 12.07 41.40
CA VAL A 264 -15.91 12.85 42.55
C VAL A 264 -17.42 12.62 42.73
N PRO A 265 -17.91 12.19 43.92
CA PRO A 265 -19.33 12.00 44.19
C PRO A 265 -20.14 13.29 43.90
N GLU A 266 -21.32 13.17 43.30
CA GLU A 266 -22.14 14.31 42.86
C GLU A 266 -22.35 15.38 43.95
N GLY A 267 -22.53 14.97 45.21
CA GLY A 267 -22.72 15.88 46.34
C GLY A 267 -21.48 16.71 46.74
N ARG A 268 -20.29 16.42 46.19
CA ARG A 268 -19.04 17.14 46.45
C ARG A 268 -18.48 17.89 45.22
N ARG A 269 -19.14 17.81 44.07
CA ARG A 269 -18.70 18.54 42.87
C ARG A 269 -18.96 20.04 43.03
N PRO A 270 -18.03 20.91 42.59
CA PRO A 270 -18.31 22.33 42.48
C PRO A 270 -19.55 22.57 41.61
N ARG A 271 -20.37 23.55 41.97
CA ARG A 271 -21.64 23.84 41.27
C ARG A 271 -21.47 24.41 39.85
N ALA A 272 -20.28 24.89 39.50
CA ALA A 272 -19.98 25.45 38.19
C ALA A 272 -18.55 25.09 37.78
N SER A 273 -18.37 24.72 36.51
CA SER A 273 -17.05 24.55 35.89
C SER A 273 -16.43 25.90 35.51
N ILE A 274 -15.11 25.94 35.42
CA ILE A 274 -14.38 27.10 34.87
C ILE A 274 -14.83 27.36 33.43
N ALA A 275 -15.13 26.30 32.68
CA ALA A 275 -15.60 26.37 31.30
C ALA A 275 -16.92 27.13 31.14
N SER A 276 -17.89 26.97 32.05
CA SER A 276 -19.17 27.70 32.02
C SER A 276 -19.05 29.17 32.43
N LEU A 277 -17.89 29.60 32.95
CA LEU A 277 -17.62 30.98 33.38
C LEU A 277 -16.85 31.82 32.36
N LEU A 278 -16.49 31.22 31.22
CA LEU A 278 -15.78 31.91 30.13
C LEU A 278 -16.71 32.84 29.34
N PRO A 279 -16.17 33.81 28.56
CA PRO A 279 -16.99 34.79 27.84
C PRO A 279 -18.01 34.14 26.88
N ASP A 280 -19.29 34.45 27.07
CA ASP A 280 -20.34 33.98 26.16
C ASP A 280 -20.39 34.79 24.84
N ALA A 281 -21.22 34.36 23.88
CA ALA A 281 -21.41 35.08 22.62
C ALA A 281 -21.96 36.50 22.81
N ALA A 282 -22.76 36.73 23.87
CA ALA A 282 -23.33 38.03 24.21
C ALA A 282 -22.28 39.04 24.73
N CYS A 283 -21.07 38.58 25.06
CA CYS A 283 -19.94 39.44 25.38
C CYS A 283 -19.35 40.18 24.17
N SER A 284 -19.77 39.83 22.95
CA SER A 284 -19.43 40.59 21.74
C SER A 284 -20.33 41.82 21.59
N VAL A 285 -19.75 43.02 21.61
CA VAL A 285 -20.50 44.29 21.56
C VAL A 285 -20.47 44.85 20.14
N PRO A 286 -21.62 45.13 19.49
CA PRO A 286 -21.65 45.80 18.20
C PRO A 286 -21.07 47.21 18.34
N LEU A 287 -19.91 47.43 17.74
CA LEU A 287 -19.31 48.75 17.61
C LEU A 287 -19.54 49.25 16.18
N GLY A 288 -19.89 50.54 16.06
CA GLY A 288 -20.33 51.16 14.81
C GLY A 288 -19.36 51.00 13.62
N PRO A 289 -19.80 51.38 12.41
CA PRO A 289 -19.24 50.92 11.12
C PRO A 289 -17.82 51.41 10.77
N ARG A 290 -17.08 52.07 11.67
CA ARG A 290 -15.78 52.69 11.40
C ARG A 290 -14.68 52.31 12.41
N ARG A 291 -14.43 51.02 12.66
CA ARG A 291 -13.23 50.58 13.42
C ARG A 291 -12.53 49.38 12.78
N ARG A 292 -11.20 49.39 12.87
CA ARG A 292 -10.22 48.49 12.21
C ARG A 292 -10.39 46.99 12.48
N TYR A 293 -11.20 46.57 13.45
CA TYR A 293 -11.30 45.18 13.92
C TYR A 293 -12.74 44.62 13.98
N GLY A 294 -13.72 45.33 13.41
CA GLY A 294 -15.09 44.82 13.31
C GLY A 294 -15.91 44.86 14.62
N LYS A 295 -17.07 44.18 14.61
CA LYS A 295 -18.07 44.00 15.68
C LYS A 295 -17.58 43.11 16.86
N ARG A 296 -16.49 42.34 16.74
CA ARG A 296 -15.99 41.44 17.81
C ARG A 296 -14.69 41.96 18.47
N ALA A 297 -14.83 42.54 19.66
CA ALA A 297 -13.75 43.13 20.45
C ALA A 297 -13.02 42.17 21.42
N ILE A 298 -13.41 40.88 21.47
CA ILE A 298 -12.85 39.87 22.38
C ILE A 298 -12.49 38.58 21.63
N ARG A 299 -11.45 37.88 22.11
CA ARG A 299 -10.99 36.55 21.66
C ARG A 299 -10.62 35.69 22.88
N VAL A 300 -10.92 34.40 22.83
CA VAL A 300 -10.65 33.47 23.92
C VAL A 300 -9.79 32.31 23.41
N ILE A 301 -8.70 32.01 24.10
CA ILE A 301 -7.82 30.87 23.81
C ILE A 301 -7.79 29.99 25.06
N VAL A 302 -8.15 28.72 24.91
CA VAL A 302 -8.15 27.75 26.02
C VAL A 302 -7.37 26.49 25.69
N THR A 303 -6.79 25.83 26.68
CA THR A 303 -6.16 24.51 26.49
C THR A 303 -6.81 23.41 27.33
N SER A 304 -6.81 22.18 26.81
CA SER A 304 -7.19 21.00 27.59
C SER A 304 -6.53 19.72 27.05
N ARG A 305 -6.76 18.60 27.75
CA ARG A 305 -6.60 17.26 27.15
C ARG A 305 -7.69 17.00 26.10
N PRO A 306 -7.51 15.97 25.24
CA PRO A 306 -8.55 15.53 24.32
C PRO A 306 -9.86 15.28 25.07
N ALA A 307 -10.91 16.01 24.71
CA ALA A 307 -12.25 15.83 25.25
C ALA A 307 -13.26 15.87 24.09
N ALA A 308 -14.22 14.93 24.10
CA ALA A 308 -15.27 14.86 23.07
C ALA A 308 -16.27 16.01 23.19
N ALA A 309 -16.55 16.47 24.42
CA ALA A 309 -17.43 17.59 24.70
C ALA A 309 -16.97 18.36 25.95
N PRO A 310 -17.32 19.65 26.10
CA PRO A 310 -17.15 20.39 27.35
C PRO A 310 -18.11 19.86 28.44
N PRO A 311 -17.89 20.25 29.72
CA PRO A 311 -18.73 19.84 30.85
C PRO A 311 -20.24 20.08 30.64
N ALA A 312 -21.08 19.26 31.29
CA ALA A 312 -22.53 19.28 31.10
C ALA A 312 -23.19 20.61 31.49
N ASP A 313 -22.58 21.37 32.40
CA ASP A 313 -23.06 22.70 32.84
C ASP A 313 -22.76 23.82 31.82
N VAL A 314 -21.99 23.53 30.75
CA VAL A 314 -21.77 24.46 29.64
C VAL A 314 -23.00 24.44 28.70
N PRO A 315 -23.70 25.58 28.50
CA PRO A 315 -24.92 25.63 27.67
C PRO A 315 -24.71 25.19 26.21
N ALA A 316 -25.78 24.71 25.56
CA ALA A 316 -25.76 24.25 24.17
C ALA A 316 -25.28 25.33 23.19
N GLU A 317 -25.72 26.58 23.41
CA GLU A 317 -25.41 27.78 22.62
C GLU A 317 -23.97 28.29 22.85
N HIS A 318 -23.20 27.68 23.76
CA HIS A 318 -21.88 28.18 24.11
C HIS A 318 -20.86 27.88 22.99
N PRO A 319 -20.02 28.85 22.58
CA PRO A 319 -19.07 28.66 21.48
C PRO A 319 -18.08 27.50 21.66
N LEU A 320 -17.81 27.07 22.89
CA LEU A 320 -16.99 25.86 23.17
C LEU A 320 -17.62 24.55 22.69
N ARG A 321 -18.92 24.52 22.39
CA ARG A 321 -19.59 23.35 21.79
C ARG A 321 -19.54 23.35 20.26
N GLY A 322 -19.08 24.44 19.63
CA GLY A 322 -18.90 24.51 18.17
C GLY A 322 -17.60 23.84 17.72
N GLY A 323 -17.70 22.90 16.77
CA GLY A 323 -16.56 22.10 16.26
C GLY A 323 -15.44 22.92 15.62
N ASP A 324 -15.76 24.07 15.02
CA ASP A 324 -14.84 24.94 14.27
C ASP A 324 -13.79 25.65 15.15
N SER A 325 -13.86 25.48 16.47
CA SER A 325 -13.00 26.18 17.42
C SER A 325 -11.82 25.33 17.92
N VAL A 326 -11.70 24.04 17.55
CA VAL A 326 -10.73 23.12 18.18
C VAL A 326 -9.42 22.99 17.40
N LEU A 327 -8.29 23.36 18.03
CA LEU A 327 -6.94 23.13 17.52
C LEU A 327 -6.32 21.89 18.20
N ARG A 328 -6.12 20.79 17.47
CA ARG A 328 -5.47 19.58 18.00
C ARG A 328 -3.95 19.71 17.93
N MET A 329 -3.27 19.51 19.07
CA MET A 329 -1.82 19.52 19.20
C MET A 329 -1.28 18.09 19.32
N SER A 330 -0.21 17.79 18.59
CA SER A 330 0.57 16.55 18.69
C SER A 330 1.55 16.58 19.87
N LEU A 331 2.31 15.51 20.13
CA LEU A 331 3.43 15.51 21.09
C LEU A 331 4.49 16.55 20.68
N SER A 332 5.19 17.14 21.65
CA SER A 332 6.26 18.11 21.36
C SER A 332 7.52 17.38 20.91
N PRO A 333 8.28 17.89 19.91
CA PRO A 333 9.59 17.32 19.54
C PRO A 333 10.58 17.27 20.71
N TYR A 334 10.46 18.19 21.66
CA TYR A 334 11.25 18.19 22.89
C TYR A 334 10.94 16.98 23.80
N ALA A 335 9.69 16.51 23.79
CA ALA A 335 9.27 15.31 24.52
C ALA A 335 9.72 14.00 23.84
N ALA A 336 10.08 14.05 22.55
CA ALA A 336 10.58 12.89 21.80
C ALA A 336 12.10 12.71 21.91
N GLN A 337 12.83 13.71 22.44
CA GLN A 337 14.30 13.66 22.58
C GLN A 337 14.75 13.53 24.03
N ASP A 338 14.01 14.11 24.98
CA ASP A 338 14.23 13.93 26.42
C ASP A 338 12.98 13.30 27.04
N GLY A 339 13.02 12.00 27.31
CA GLY A 339 12.05 11.30 28.15
C GLY A 339 12.04 11.93 29.55
N GLY A 340 11.17 12.91 29.76
CA GLY A 340 11.20 13.75 30.96
C GLY A 340 11.00 12.95 32.27
N PRO A 341 11.42 13.52 33.42
CA PRO A 341 11.36 12.88 34.74
C PRO A 341 9.95 12.45 35.20
N ASP A 342 8.88 12.95 34.58
CA ASP A 342 7.48 12.58 34.89
C ASP A 342 7.06 11.19 34.34
N SER A 343 7.74 10.66 33.30
CA SER A 343 7.41 9.36 32.68
C SER A 343 7.98 8.17 33.46
N ALA A 344 9.17 8.32 34.04
CA ALA A 344 9.78 7.31 34.90
C ALA A 344 9.02 7.14 36.24
N ASP A 345 8.46 8.23 36.78
CA ASP A 345 7.66 8.19 38.03
C ASP A 345 6.32 7.46 37.85
N GLY A 346 5.68 7.57 36.68
CA GLY A 346 4.44 6.85 36.38
C GLY A 346 4.61 5.33 36.23
N LEU A 347 5.66 4.89 35.53
CA LEU A 347 6.03 3.46 35.45
C LEU A 347 6.49 2.92 36.81
N GLY A 348 7.22 3.73 37.59
CA GLY A 348 7.64 3.40 38.96
C GLY A 348 6.46 3.08 39.89
N ARG A 349 5.34 3.80 39.74
CA ARG A 349 4.10 3.57 40.52
C ARG A 349 3.36 2.30 40.11
N LEU A 350 3.30 1.98 38.81
CA LEU A 350 2.75 0.70 38.33
C LEU A 350 3.53 -0.50 38.89
N ARG A 351 4.86 -0.39 38.97
CA ARG A 351 5.74 -1.43 39.53
C ARG A 351 5.51 -1.69 41.02
N GLY A 352 4.87 -0.77 41.75
CA GLY A 352 4.58 -0.91 43.18
C GLY A 352 3.57 -2.01 43.52
N SER A 353 2.87 -2.57 42.53
CA SER A 353 1.92 -3.68 42.69
C SER A 353 2.33 -4.91 41.89
N GLU A 354 1.93 -6.10 42.33
CA GLU A 354 2.18 -7.35 41.59
C GLU A 354 1.38 -7.42 40.27
N PRO A 355 0.09 -7.03 40.21
CA PRO A 355 -0.64 -6.88 38.95
C PRO A 355 0.01 -5.86 38.00
N GLY A 356 0.46 -4.71 38.51
CA GLY A 356 1.09 -3.69 37.68
C GLY A 356 2.45 -4.10 37.10
N ARG A 357 3.26 -4.90 37.82
CA ARG A 357 4.47 -5.52 37.26
C ARG A 357 4.16 -6.51 36.15
N THR A 358 3.13 -7.32 36.34
CA THR A 358 2.68 -8.30 35.34
C THR A 358 2.12 -7.60 34.09
N VAL A 359 1.31 -6.54 34.25
CA VAL A 359 0.81 -5.73 33.12
C VAL A 359 1.96 -5.15 32.30
N LEU A 360 2.95 -4.53 32.95
CA LEU A 360 4.11 -3.97 32.27
C LEU A 360 4.94 -5.04 31.55
N GLY A 361 5.14 -6.19 32.19
CA GLY A 361 5.84 -7.33 31.60
C GLY A 361 5.11 -7.93 30.38
N LEU A 362 3.79 -8.09 30.48
CA LEU A 362 2.94 -8.57 29.38
C LEU A 362 2.93 -7.59 28.21
N LEU A 363 2.76 -6.28 28.45
CA LEU A 363 2.82 -5.26 27.38
C LEU A 363 4.19 -5.22 26.72
N ALA A 364 5.27 -5.38 27.50
CA ALA A 364 6.63 -5.39 26.96
C ALA A 364 6.84 -6.63 26.07
N VAL A 365 6.45 -7.81 26.56
CA VAL A 365 6.56 -9.07 25.82
C VAL A 365 5.67 -9.12 24.59
N ALA A 366 4.43 -8.63 24.71
CA ALA A 366 3.47 -8.57 23.62
C ALA A 366 3.95 -7.69 22.48
N GLY A 367 4.71 -6.62 22.77
CA GLY A 367 5.23 -5.69 21.77
C GLY A 367 4.15 -4.88 21.04
N ALA A 368 2.89 -5.00 21.46
CA ALA A 368 1.72 -4.35 20.89
C ALA A 368 0.67 -4.08 22.00
N GLY A 369 -0.40 -3.38 21.64
CA GLY A 369 -1.43 -2.99 22.59
C GLY A 369 -2.24 -4.17 23.12
N LEU A 370 -2.51 -4.19 24.43
CA LEU A 370 -3.46 -5.10 25.06
C LEU A 370 -4.62 -4.31 25.69
N GLY A 371 -5.85 -4.81 25.54
CA GLY A 371 -7.04 -4.20 26.13
C GLY A 371 -7.09 -4.37 27.65
N ALA A 372 -7.83 -3.50 28.34
CA ALA A 372 -8.01 -3.62 29.79
C ALA A 372 -8.66 -4.96 30.20
N ARG A 373 -9.62 -5.45 29.41
CA ARG A 373 -10.24 -6.77 29.59
C ARG A 373 -9.24 -7.90 29.37
N ASP A 374 -8.43 -7.83 28.32
CA ASP A 374 -7.41 -8.83 28.00
C ASP A 374 -6.37 -8.92 29.12
N LEU A 375 -5.94 -7.77 29.63
CA LEU A 375 -4.99 -7.67 30.74
C LEU A 375 -5.57 -8.21 32.05
N ALA A 376 -6.87 -8.03 32.32
CA ALA A 376 -7.53 -8.65 33.47
C ALA A 376 -7.52 -10.19 33.36
N GLU A 377 -7.83 -10.71 32.17
CA GLU A 377 -7.77 -12.15 31.89
C GLU A 377 -6.34 -12.73 31.98
N LEU A 378 -5.33 -11.99 31.52
CA LEU A 378 -3.93 -12.40 31.54
C LEU A 378 -3.26 -12.26 32.90
N THR A 379 -3.80 -11.45 33.80
CA THR A 379 -3.26 -11.23 35.16
C THR A 379 -4.02 -12.02 36.22
N ASP A 380 -5.19 -12.59 35.89
CA ASP A 380 -6.17 -13.14 36.82
C ASP A 380 -6.67 -12.10 37.85
N ALA A 381 -6.61 -10.81 37.50
CA ALA A 381 -7.06 -9.68 38.33
C ALA A 381 -8.43 -9.14 37.90
N GLY A 382 -9.08 -8.36 38.78
CA GLY A 382 -10.40 -7.79 38.49
C GLY A 382 -10.34 -6.69 37.40
N PRO A 383 -11.33 -6.59 36.49
CA PRO A 383 -11.34 -5.57 35.43
C PRO A 383 -11.22 -4.12 35.94
N VAL A 384 -11.91 -3.80 37.04
CA VAL A 384 -11.89 -2.48 37.68
C VAL A 384 -10.50 -2.14 38.25
N GLU A 385 -9.78 -3.15 38.74
CA GLU A 385 -8.42 -2.97 39.28
C GLU A 385 -7.44 -2.62 38.14
N ILE A 386 -7.53 -3.35 37.04
CA ILE A 386 -6.70 -3.13 35.84
C ILE A 386 -7.01 -1.78 35.19
N GLU A 387 -8.29 -1.43 35.00
CA GLU A 387 -8.69 -0.12 34.49
C GLU A 387 -8.13 1.00 35.38
N GLY A 388 -8.28 0.87 36.70
CA GLY A 388 -7.73 1.83 37.65
C GLY A 388 -6.19 1.93 37.60
N LEU A 389 -5.47 0.84 37.32
CA LEU A 389 -4.01 0.85 37.14
C LEU A 389 -3.60 1.54 35.83
N LEU A 390 -4.32 1.27 34.74
CA LEU A 390 -4.07 1.84 33.42
C LEU A 390 -4.38 3.34 33.38
N GLU A 391 -5.49 3.78 33.98
CA GLU A 391 -5.84 5.20 34.11
C GLU A 391 -4.79 6.01 34.89
N ARG A 392 -4.25 5.43 35.98
CA ARG A 392 -3.20 6.06 36.78
C ARG A 392 -1.89 6.22 36.02
N ALA A 393 -1.61 5.34 35.06
CA ALA A 393 -0.43 5.36 34.22
C ALA A 393 -0.61 6.10 32.89
N TRP A 394 -1.86 6.44 32.54
CA TRP A 394 -2.19 7.12 31.30
C TRP A 394 -1.50 8.48 31.22
N GLY A 395 -0.64 8.63 30.20
CA GLY A 395 0.09 9.86 29.93
C GLY A 395 1.35 10.03 30.77
N ARG A 396 1.70 9.01 31.56
CA ARG A 396 2.90 8.91 32.40
C ARG A 396 3.61 7.56 32.14
N GLY A 397 3.73 7.18 30.87
CA GLY A 397 4.42 5.96 30.43
C GLY A 397 3.58 4.99 29.60
N LEU A 398 2.25 4.97 29.78
CA LEU A 398 1.31 4.24 28.92
C LEU A 398 0.34 5.21 28.23
N VAL A 399 -0.09 4.88 27.01
CA VAL A 399 -1.07 5.63 26.24
C VAL A 399 -2.07 4.66 25.56
N PRO A 400 -3.33 5.08 25.33
CA PRO A 400 -4.24 4.33 24.50
C PRO A 400 -3.68 4.20 23.08
N ASP A 401 -3.86 3.03 22.51
CA ASP A 401 -3.55 2.76 21.12
C ASP A 401 -4.44 3.64 20.21
N GLY A 402 -3.82 4.35 19.27
CA GLY A 402 -4.45 5.39 18.45
C GLY A 402 -5.47 4.85 17.43
N THR A 403 -5.57 3.52 17.32
CA THR A 403 -6.42 2.76 16.40
C THR A 403 -7.88 2.68 16.84
N GLY A 404 -8.22 3.15 18.05
CA GLY A 404 -9.59 3.03 18.60
C GLY A 404 -9.91 1.64 19.15
N SER A 405 -8.92 0.75 19.24
CA SER A 405 -9.04 -0.62 19.78
C SER A 405 -9.33 -0.68 21.29
N GLY A 406 -9.17 0.44 22.01
CA GLY A 406 -9.23 0.48 23.47
C GLY A 406 -8.05 -0.20 24.16
N ALA A 407 -7.01 -0.58 23.39
CA ALA A 407 -5.78 -1.16 23.91
C ALA A 407 -4.83 -0.11 24.50
N PHE A 408 -3.89 -0.52 25.34
CA PHE A 408 -2.86 0.35 25.91
C PHE A 408 -1.48 -0.08 25.42
N VAL A 409 -0.65 0.89 25.04
CA VAL A 409 0.75 0.71 24.61
C VAL A 409 1.69 1.58 25.44
N PHE A 410 3.00 1.32 25.35
CA PHE A 410 3.99 2.24 25.90
C PHE A 410 3.96 3.58 25.16
N ALA A 411 4.15 4.65 25.91
CA ALA A 411 4.21 6.00 25.36
C ALA A 411 5.43 6.22 24.45
N ASP A 412 6.48 5.41 24.61
CA ASP A 412 7.73 5.49 23.87
C ASP A 412 8.39 4.09 23.81
N GLU A 413 9.05 3.80 22.69
CA GLU A 413 9.72 2.52 22.44
C GLU A 413 10.93 2.30 23.37
N ALA A 414 11.65 3.36 23.75
CA ALA A 414 12.73 3.28 24.74
C ALA A 414 12.23 2.87 26.13
N LEU A 415 11.00 3.25 26.50
CA LEU A 415 10.38 2.80 27.75
C LEU A 415 10.02 1.31 27.71
N ARG A 416 9.54 0.84 26.55
CA ARG A 416 9.30 -0.60 26.31
C ARG A 416 10.60 -1.39 26.43
N HIS A 417 11.66 -0.93 25.79
CA HIS A 417 12.99 -1.55 25.88
C HIS A 417 13.54 -1.57 27.30
N ALA A 418 13.41 -0.47 28.06
CA ALA A 418 13.83 -0.44 29.46
C ALA A 418 13.09 -1.48 30.32
N VAL A 419 11.75 -1.59 30.18
CA VAL A 419 10.96 -2.60 30.90
C VAL A 419 11.32 -4.02 30.43
N TRP A 420 11.58 -4.20 29.14
CA TRP A 420 11.98 -5.48 28.55
C TRP A 420 13.32 -5.97 29.11
N ASP A 421 14.33 -5.11 29.15
CA ASP A 421 15.68 -5.45 29.62
C ASP A 421 15.69 -5.72 31.13
N GLU A 422 14.99 -4.89 31.91
CA GLU A 422 14.89 -5.04 33.37
C GLU A 422 14.13 -6.29 33.82
N SER A 423 13.19 -6.80 33.00
CA SER A 423 12.45 -8.03 33.31
C SER A 423 13.34 -9.28 33.33
N GLY A 424 14.50 -9.24 32.66
CA GLY A 424 15.40 -10.39 32.56
C GLY A 424 14.82 -11.57 31.76
N PRO A 425 15.64 -12.56 31.36
CA PRO A 425 15.21 -13.64 30.48
C PRO A 425 14.16 -14.59 31.09
N GLY A 426 14.23 -14.86 32.39
CA GLY A 426 13.32 -15.79 33.07
C GLY A 426 11.87 -15.31 33.16
N LEU A 427 11.64 -14.05 33.58
CA LEU A 427 10.29 -13.47 33.63
C LEU A 427 9.73 -13.25 32.23
N ARG A 428 10.55 -12.81 31.27
CA ARG A 428 10.13 -12.70 29.85
C ARG A 428 9.58 -14.04 29.32
N ALA A 429 10.31 -15.14 29.54
CA ALA A 429 9.82 -16.47 29.18
C ALA A 429 8.53 -16.86 29.93
N GLY A 430 8.38 -16.44 31.19
CA GLY A 430 7.15 -16.60 31.96
C GLY A 430 5.96 -15.87 31.33
N TYR A 431 6.11 -14.60 31.00
CA TYR A 431 5.06 -13.80 30.36
C TYR A 431 4.72 -14.30 28.95
N SER A 432 5.71 -14.70 28.15
CA SER A 432 5.48 -15.36 26.85
C SER A 432 4.64 -16.63 27.00
N ARG A 433 4.97 -17.51 27.95
CA ARG A 433 4.16 -18.71 28.22
C ARG A 433 2.72 -18.38 28.61
N ARG A 434 2.51 -17.32 29.40
CA ARG A 434 1.17 -16.89 29.81
C ARG A 434 0.36 -16.36 28.62
N LEU A 435 0.96 -15.56 27.74
CA LEU A 435 0.35 -15.12 26.48
C LEU A 435 -0.01 -16.31 25.58
N HIS A 436 0.90 -17.28 25.44
CA HIS A 436 0.67 -18.49 24.65
C HIS A 436 -0.46 -19.37 25.19
N ALA A 437 -0.56 -19.52 26.51
CA ALA A 437 -1.63 -20.27 27.16
C ALA A 437 -2.98 -19.56 27.03
N TRP A 438 -3.00 -18.22 27.15
CA TRP A 438 -4.20 -17.42 26.93
C TRP A 438 -4.70 -17.55 25.49
N ALA A 439 -3.81 -17.43 24.50
CA ALA A 439 -4.14 -17.65 23.09
C ALA A 439 -4.71 -19.06 22.83
N GLU A 440 -4.16 -20.10 23.48
CA GLU A 440 -4.63 -21.48 23.35
C GLU A 440 -6.05 -21.65 23.90
N SER A 441 -6.40 -21.01 25.03
CA SER A 441 -7.74 -21.09 25.62
C SER A 441 -8.86 -20.53 24.72
N TRP A 442 -8.52 -19.59 23.83
CA TRP A 442 -9.45 -19.09 22.81
C TRP A 442 -9.63 -20.05 21.65
N HIS A 443 -8.60 -20.86 21.37
CA HIS A 443 -8.62 -21.86 20.31
C HIS A 443 -9.33 -23.15 20.73
N THR A 444 -9.16 -23.61 21.99
CA THR A 444 -9.85 -24.79 22.53
C THR A 444 -11.34 -24.55 22.81
N GLY A 445 -11.82 -23.31 22.67
CA GLY A 445 -13.21 -22.92 22.93
C GLY A 445 -13.55 -22.78 24.42
N GLU A 446 -12.56 -22.83 25.32
CA GLU A 446 -12.75 -22.57 26.75
C GLU A 446 -13.25 -21.15 27.04
N ARG A 447 -13.02 -20.22 26.10
CA ARG A 447 -13.48 -18.83 26.17
C ARG A 447 -14.53 -18.52 25.12
N SER A 448 -15.52 -17.71 25.51
CA SER A 448 -16.61 -17.23 24.65
C SER A 448 -16.57 -15.72 24.51
N GLY A 449 -16.85 -15.20 23.30
CA GLY A 449 -16.92 -13.77 23.01
C GLY A 449 -16.20 -13.39 21.70
N PRO A 450 -16.19 -12.09 21.35
CA PRO A 450 -15.39 -11.61 20.22
C PRO A 450 -13.91 -11.83 20.50
N LEU A 451 -13.18 -12.34 19.51
CA LEU A 451 -11.76 -12.64 19.67
C LEU A 451 -10.98 -11.33 19.94
N PRO A 452 -10.11 -11.28 20.97
CA PRO A 452 -9.32 -10.10 21.30
C PRO A 452 -8.52 -9.58 20.10
N HIS A 453 -8.45 -8.25 19.95
CA HIS A 453 -7.74 -7.61 18.83
C HIS A 453 -6.28 -8.06 18.75
N TYR A 454 -5.60 -8.21 19.90
CA TYR A 454 -4.23 -8.72 19.93
C TYR A 454 -4.06 -10.10 19.28
N LEU A 455 -5.00 -11.03 19.51
CA LEU A 455 -4.97 -12.38 18.91
C LEU A 455 -5.34 -12.37 17.42
N LEU A 456 -6.12 -11.38 16.98
CA LEU A 456 -6.44 -11.16 15.57
C LEU A 456 -5.29 -10.49 14.80
N SER A 457 -4.56 -9.52 15.39
CA SER A 457 -3.58 -8.73 14.64
C SER A 457 -2.13 -9.06 14.94
N HIS A 458 -1.79 -9.03 16.22
CA HIS A 458 -0.41 -8.85 16.65
C HIS A 458 0.26 -10.17 17.03
N TYR A 459 -0.52 -11.10 17.56
CA TYR A 459 -0.03 -12.40 18.00
C TYR A 459 0.66 -13.22 16.90
N PRO A 460 0.14 -13.32 15.65
CA PRO A 460 0.85 -14.04 14.58
C PRO A 460 2.25 -13.48 14.32
N HIS A 461 2.39 -12.16 14.27
CA HIS A 461 3.67 -11.49 14.05
C HIS A 461 4.70 -11.77 15.16
N GLN A 462 4.24 -12.08 16.39
CA GLN A 462 5.12 -12.44 17.51
C GLN A 462 5.66 -13.87 17.42
N LEU A 463 4.99 -14.78 16.70
CA LEU A 463 5.37 -16.18 16.65
C LEU A 463 6.61 -16.44 15.78
N CYS A 464 7.02 -15.46 14.95
CA CYS A 464 8.12 -15.52 13.99
C CYS A 464 7.97 -16.66 12.95
N GLU A 465 8.06 -17.93 13.36
CA GLU A 465 7.95 -19.14 12.52
C GLU A 465 7.48 -20.36 13.35
N GLY A 466 7.02 -21.43 12.68
CA GLY A 466 6.74 -22.74 13.29
C GLY A 466 5.26 -23.17 13.29
N GLU A 467 4.99 -24.38 13.78
CA GLU A 467 3.66 -25.04 13.75
C GLU A 467 2.54 -24.20 14.40
N ARG A 468 2.89 -23.45 15.45
CA ARG A 468 1.94 -22.55 16.13
C ARG A 468 1.53 -21.36 15.26
N LEU A 469 2.46 -20.78 14.49
CA LEU A 469 2.15 -19.71 13.54
C LEU A 469 1.22 -20.24 12.44
N GLU A 470 1.58 -21.39 11.87
CA GLU A 470 0.79 -22.04 10.81
C GLU A 470 -0.64 -22.31 11.28
N ARG A 471 -0.81 -22.90 12.46
CA ARG A 471 -2.12 -23.20 13.03
C ARG A 471 -2.98 -21.95 13.25
N VAL A 472 -2.40 -20.85 13.72
CA VAL A 472 -3.13 -19.58 13.98
C VAL A 472 -3.48 -18.86 12.69
N VAL A 473 -2.55 -18.80 11.74
CA VAL A 473 -2.75 -18.10 10.46
C VAL A 473 -3.74 -18.86 9.58
N LEU A 474 -3.70 -20.20 9.58
CA LEU A 474 -4.56 -21.06 8.77
C LEU A 474 -5.86 -21.48 9.45
N ASP A 475 -6.19 -20.92 10.63
CA ASP A 475 -7.47 -21.14 11.30
C ASP A 475 -8.59 -20.44 10.49
N PRO A 476 -9.50 -21.20 9.85
CA PRO A 476 -10.53 -20.64 8.98
C PRO A 476 -11.56 -19.83 9.77
N HIS A 477 -11.85 -20.17 11.03
CA HIS A 477 -12.78 -19.41 11.88
C HIS A 477 -12.18 -18.07 12.30
N ARG A 478 -10.88 -18.06 12.61
CA ARG A 478 -10.17 -16.80 12.87
C ARG A 478 -10.13 -15.92 11.62
N GLN A 479 -9.83 -16.49 10.46
CA GLN A 479 -9.87 -15.77 9.19
C GLN A 479 -11.27 -15.20 8.90
N LEU A 480 -12.35 -15.96 9.14
CA LEU A 480 -13.72 -15.45 9.05
C LEU A 480 -13.95 -14.25 9.98
N ARG A 481 -13.54 -14.34 11.25
CA ARG A 481 -13.67 -13.23 12.21
C ARG A 481 -12.87 -12.00 11.79
N MET A 482 -11.71 -12.17 11.18
CA MET A 482 -10.95 -11.05 10.60
C MET A 482 -11.71 -10.39 9.45
N VAL A 483 -12.35 -11.18 8.58
CA VAL A 483 -13.22 -10.64 7.52
C VAL A 483 -14.45 -9.92 8.10
N GLU A 484 -15.11 -10.50 9.10
CA GLU A 484 -16.25 -9.87 9.81
C GLU A 484 -15.85 -8.56 10.51
N ALA A 485 -14.59 -8.45 10.96
CA ALA A 485 -14.03 -7.24 11.57
C ALA A 485 -13.50 -6.21 10.56
N GLY A 486 -13.64 -6.45 9.25
CA GLY A 486 -13.18 -5.54 8.20
C GLY A 486 -11.66 -5.53 7.99
N ARG A 487 -11.02 -6.70 8.16
CA ARG A 487 -9.56 -6.90 8.14
C ARG A 487 -9.15 -8.04 7.20
N LEU A 488 -9.82 -8.10 6.06
CA LEU A 488 -9.56 -9.07 4.99
C LEU A 488 -8.12 -8.95 4.45
N ASP A 489 -7.65 -7.72 4.34
CA ASP A 489 -6.31 -7.34 3.92
C ASP A 489 -5.23 -7.88 4.87
N GLU A 490 -5.44 -7.77 6.17
CA GLU A 490 -4.54 -8.34 7.16
C GLU A 490 -4.57 -9.86 7.12
N ALA A 491 -5.75 -10.49 6.95
CA ALA A 491 -5.85 -11.94 6.82
C ALA A 491 -5.03 -12.45 5.63
N LEU A 492 -5.05 -11.71 4.51
CA LEU A 492 -4.21 -11.98 3.34
C LEU A 492 -2.71 -11.74 3.63
N ALA A 493 -2.35 -10.66 4.32
CA ALA A 493 -0.97 -10.35 4.66
C ALA A 493 -0.36 -11.36 5.65
N GLN A 494 -1.15 -11.87 6.60
CA GLN A 494 -0.71 -12.88 7.57
C GLN A 494 -0.38 -14.23 6.89
N LEU A 495 -1.01 -14.56 5.75
CA LEU A 495 -0.64 -15.74 4.96
C LEU A 495 0.77 -15.64 4.36
N ASP A 496 1.30 -14.43 4.18
CA ASP A 496 2.66 -14.21 3.69
C ASP A 496 3.72 -14.35 4.81
N LEU A 497 3.30 -14.47 6.08
CA LEU A 497 4.19 -14.83 7.20
C LEU A 497 4.58 -16.32 7.18
N LEU A 498 3.84 -17.15 6.44
CA LEU A 498 4.14 -18.57 6.34
C LEU A 498 5.37 -18.79 5.43
N PRO A 499 6.29 -19.69 5.80
CA PRO A 499 7.51 -19.93 5.03
C PRO A 499 7.18 -20.41 3.61
N GLN A 500 7.86 -19.83 2.62
CA GLN A 500 7.66 -20.16 1.21
C GLN A 500 8.46 -21.40 0.79
N ALA A 501 7.71 -22.46 0.43
CA ALA A 501 8.00 -23.59 -0.49
C ALA A 501 9.26 -24.48 -0.36
N GLU A 502 10.38 -24.09 0.24
CA GLU A 502 11.59 -24.96 0.17
C GLU A 502 11.67 -26.06 1.25
N GLY A 503 10.94 -25.93 2.36
CA GLY A 503 10.93 -26.92 3.46
C GLY A 503 9.57 -27.19 4.14
N GLY A 504 8.47 -26.60 3.66
CA GLY A 504 7.15 -26.70 4.30
C GLY A 504 6.39 -28.00 3.98
N ASP A 505 5.47 -28.38 4.88
CA ASP A 505 4.51 -29.47 4.64
C ASP A 505 3.55 -29.13 3.49
N LEU A 506 3.17 -30.15 2.72
CA LEU A 506 2.20 -30.03 1.63
C LEU A 506 0.82 -29.56 2.15
N GLY A 507 0.46 -29.93 3.38
CA GLY A 507 -0.81 -29.55 4.00
C GLY A 507 -0.89 -28.07 4.32
N GLY A 508 0.14 -27.52 4.94
CA GLY A 508 0.27 -26.09 5.18
C GLY A 508 0.21 -25.28 3.89
N GLY A 509 0.94 -25.72 2.86
CA GLY A 509 0.92 -25.10 1.53
C GLY A 509 -0.46 -25.11 0.88
N ALA A 510 -1.17 -26.24 0.91
CA ALA A 510 -2.50 -26.37 0.32
C ALA A 510 -3.55 -25.52 1.06
N ARG A 511 -3.53 -25.52 2.40
CA ARG A 511 -4.42 -24.69 3.22
C ARG A 511 -4.12 -23.20 3.03
N ALA A 512 -2.86 -22.80 2.96
CA ALA A 512 -2.48 -21.42 2.68
C ALA A 512 -2.96 -20.97 1.30
N ALA A 513 -2.82 -21.82 0.28
CA ALA A 513 -3.28 -21.55 -1.07
C ALA A 513 -4.82 -21.44 -1.15
N LEU A 514 -5.54 -22.35 -0.48
CA LEU A 514 -7.00 -22.29 -0.34
C LEU A 514 -7.45 -21.01 0.37
N SER A 515 -6.91 -20.72 1.56
CA SER A 515 -7.23 -19.51 2.33
C SER A 515 -6.95 -18.26 1.49
N ARG A 516 -5.81 -18.19 0.80
CA ARG A 516 -5.50 -17.08 -0.12
C ARG A 516 -6.56 -16.96 -1.20
N SER A 517 -6.88 -18.05 -1.89
CA SER A 517 -7.88 -18.06 -2.97
C SER A 517 -9.27 -17.64 -2.51
N VAL A 518 -9.73 -18.13 -1.35
CA VAL A 518 -11.02 -17.75 -0.79
C VAL A 518 -11.02 -16.29 -0.37
N LEU A 519 -10.01 -15.84 0.39
CA LEU A 519 -9.94 -14.48 0.89
C LEU A 519 -9.81 -13.48 -0.27
N THR A 520 -8.99 -13.78 -1.27
CA THR A 520 -8.93 -12.98 -2.51
C THR A 520 -10.25 -13.02 -3.27
N GLY A 521 -10.96 -14.15 -3.31
CA GLY A 521 -12.30 -14.25 -3.90
C GLY A 521 -13.38 -13.42 -3.19
N ARG A 522 -13.17 -13.09 -1.91
CA ARG A 522 -14.00 -12.14 -1.14
C ARG A 522 -13.57 -10.70 -1.34
N ALA A 523 -12.33 -10.49 -1.72
CA ALA A 523 -11.77 -9.15 -1.90
C ALA A 523 -12.40 -8.51 -3.14
N ARG A 524 -13.16 -7.44 -2.92
CA ARG A 524 -13.30 -6.44 -3.98
C ARG A 524 -11.90 -5.85 -4.21
N PRO A 525 -11.52 -5.45 -5.43
CA PRO A 525 -10.29 -4.70 -5.62
C PRO A 525 -10.33 -3.46 -4.71
N VAL A 526 -9.44 -3.44 -3.72
CA VAL A 526 -9.28 -2.27 -2.84
C VAL A 526 -8.85 -1.11 -3.74
N PRO A 527 -9.57 0.03 -3.76
CA PRO A 527 -9.11 1.24 -4.41
C PRO A 527 -7.66 1.59 -4.07
N MET A 528 -6.90 2.06 -5.04
CA MET A 528 -5.46 2.32 -4.91
C MET A 528 -5.12 3.37 -3.84
N GLU A 529 -6.09 4.21 -3.50
CA GLU A 529 -5.97 5.35 -2.59
C GLU A 529 -6.05 4.93 -1.12
N PHE A 530 -6.84 3.91 -0.79
CA PHE A 530 -7.09 3.51 0.60
C PHE A 530 -5.81 3.24 1.40
N PRO A 531 -4.82 2.45 0.92
CA PRO A 531 -3.57 2.25 1.66
C PRO A 531 -2.93 3.58 2.07
N ALA A 532 -2.79 4.53 1.14
CA ALA A 532 -2.18 5.83 1.43
C ALA A 532 -3.03 6.69 2.38
N LEU A 533 -4.37 6.59 2.32
CA LEU A 533 -5.26 7.29 3.26
C LEU A 533 -5.15 6.73 4.68
N PHE A 534 -5.04 5.42 4.86
CA PHE A 534 -4.78 4.82 6.19
C PHE A 534 -3.40 5.21 6.73
N ALA A 535 -2.39 5.32 5.88
CA ALA A 535 -1.09 5.87 6.28
C ALA A 535 -1.21 7.33 6.75
N LEU A 536 -1.94 8.18 6.01
CA LEU A 536 -2.20 9.57 6.41
C LEU A 536 -3.04 9.68 7.69
N ALA A 537 -3.88 8.68 7.97
CA ALA A 537 -4.64 8.56 9.21
C ALA A 537 -3.79 8.13 10.43
N GLY A 538 -2.54 7.72 10.21
CA GLY A 538 -1.62 7.24 11.24
C GLY A 538 -1.70 5.75 11.51
N ASP A 539 -2.30 4.97 10.62
CA ASP A 539 -2.40 3.50 10.71
C ASP A 539 -1.46 2.84 9.70
N ALA A 540 -0.16 2.89 10.00
CA ALA A 540 0.90 2.39 9.12
C ALA A 540 0.81 0.87 8.88
N ASN A 541 0.39 0.11 9.90
CA ASN A 541 0.25 -1.34 9.80
C ASN A 541 -0.89 -1.72 8.85
N ARG A 542 -2.09 -1.16 9.06
CA ARG A 542 -3.22 -1.44 8.18
C ARG A 542 -2.99 -0.92 6.77
N SER A 543 -2.33 0.24 6.64
CA SER A 543 -1.90 0.79 5.35
C SER A 543 -1.02 -0.20 4.58
N ARG A 544 -0.03 -0.77 5.26
CA ARG A 544 0.86 -1.80 4.69
C ARG A 544 0.08 -3.07 4.32
N GLU A 545 -0.81 -3.54 5.19
CA GLU A 545 -1.66 -4.73 4.94
C GLU A 545 -2.56 -4.54 3.71
N LEU A 546 -3.24 -3.38 3.58
CA LEU A 546 -4.03 -3.01 2.40
C LEU A 546 -3.19 -2.90 1.12
N ALA A 547 -1.92 -2.48 1.24
CA ALA A 547 -1.02 -2.44 0.10
C ALA A 547 -0.63 -3.86 -0.35
N LEU A 548 -0.34 -4.75 0.60
CA LEU A 548 0.05 -6.14 0.37
C LEU A 548 -1.12 -7.05 -0.06
N SER A 549 -2.37 -6.67 0.20
CA SER A 549 -3.55 -7.42 -0.21
C SER A 549 -3.83 -7.38 -1.71
N ALA A 550 -3.07 -6.58 -2.48
CA ALA A 550 -3.19 -6.55 -3.93
C ALA A 550 -2.82 -7.90 -4.57
N PRO A 551 -3.57 -8.39 -5.57
CA PRO A 551 -3.32 -9.71 -6.17
C PRO A 551 -1.97 -9.77 -6.92
N GLY A 552 -1.62 -8.74 -7.68
CA GLY A 552 -0.39 -8.71 -8.49
C GLY A 552 0.82 -8.11 -7.78
N VAL A 553 2.01 -8.67 -8.05
CA VAL A 553 3.29 -8.23 -7.46
C VAL A 553 3.65 -6.77 -7.81
N ALA A 554 3.37 -6.31 -9.03
CA ALA A 554 3.57 -4.92 -9.43
C ALA A 554 2.61 -3.97 -8.68
N ALA A 555 1.36 -4.40 -8.47
CA ALA A 555 0.38 -3.63 -7.71
C ALA A 555 0.76 -3.54 -6.21
N LYS A 556 1.27 -4.61 -5.60
CA LYS A 556 1.81 -4.59 -4.22
C LYS A 556 2.94 -3.56 -4.10
N ALA A 557 3.91 -3.61 -5.01
CA ALA A 557 5.04 -2.67 -5.04
C ALA A 557 4.56 -1.21 -5.13
N LEU A 558 3.63 -0.93 -6.06
CA LEU A 558 3.15 0.43 -6.30
C LEU A 558 2.34 0.97 -5.11
N ARG A 559 1.46 0.15 -4.53
CA ARG A 559 0.69 0.55 -3.34
C ARG A 559 1.60 0.82 -2.15
N LEU A 560 2.56 -0.06 -1.87
CA LEU A 560 3.54 0.17 -0.79
C LEU A 560 4.35 1.44 -1.04
N ALA A 561 4.67 1.73 -2.30
CA ALA A 561 5.38 2.96 -2.64
C ALA A 561 4.53 4.20 -2.35
N ASN A 562 3.22 4.16 -2.64
CA ASN A 562 2.28 5.22 -2.28
C ASN A 562 2.07 5.36 -0.76
N VAL A 563 2.08 4.24 -0.02
CA VAL A 563 2.09 4.24 1.45
C VAL A 563 3.33 4.94 1.99
N ALA A 564 4.50 4.62 1.46
CA ALA A 564 5.75 5.27 1.86
C ALA A 564 5.75 6.78 1.58
N LEU A 565 5.10 7.23 0.49
CA LEU A 565 4.92 8.67 0.21
C LEU A 565 3.96 9.37 1.18
N ALA A 566 3.05 8.63 1.81
CA ALA A 566 2.07 9.14 2.77
C ALA A 566 2.60 9.17 4.21
N LEU A 567 3.55 8.30 4.55
CA LEU A 567 4.16 8.20 5.88
C LEU A 567 5.30 9.22 6.09
N THR A 568 5.74 9.38 7.34
CA THR A 568 6.91 10.21 7.70
C THR A 568 7.82 9.46 8.66
N GLY A 569 9.12 9.81 8.71
CA GLY A 569 10.07 9.20 9.65
C GLY A 569 10.52 7.79 9.24
N ALA A 570 10.74 6.92 10.24
CA ALA A 570 11.31 5.58 10.04
C ALA A 570 10.38 4.63 9.28
N GLU A 571 9.07 4.68 9.57
CA GLU A 571 8.03 3.85 8.93
C GLU A 571 7.98 4.09 7.41
N ALA A 572 8.16 5.35 6.96
CA ALA A 572 8.26 5.69 5.54
C ALA A 572 9.46 5.02 4.86
N GLY A 573 10.60 4.94 5.56
CA GLY A 573 11.81 4.28 5.05
C GLY A 573 11.70 2.75 5.00
N GLU A 574 10.94 2.14 5.92
CA GLU A 574 10.62 0.71 5.89
C GLU A 574 9.70 0.36 4.72
N ALA A 575 8.57 1.06 4.61
CA ALA A 575 7.63 0.87 3.50
C ALA A 575 8.31 1.11 2.13
N ALA A 576 9.21 2.10 2.03
CA ALA A 576 9.94 2.38 0.79
C ALA A 576 10.91 1.23 0.42
N ARG A 577 11.64 0.66 1.40
CA ARG A 577 12.52 -0.50 1.16
C ARG A 577 11.73 -1.72 0.74
N GLU A 578 10.57 -1.96 1.36
CA GLU A 578 9.71 -3.08 1.01
C GLU A 578 9.10 -2.92 -0.39
N ALA A 579 8.66 -1.71 -0.74
CA ALA A 579 8.20 -1.39 -2.09
C ALA A 579 9.29 -1.68 -3.14
N ALA A 580 10.55 -1.34 -2.85
CA ALA A 580 11.67 -1.63 -3.73
C ALA A 580 11.93 -3.15 -3.89
N ALA A 581 11.80 -3.92 -2.82
CA ALA A 581 11.93 -5.39 -2.89
C ALA A 581 10.83 -6.01 -3.76
N TRP A 582 9.58 -5.56 -3.62
CA TRP A 582 8.48 -6.02 -4.47
C TRP A 582 8.63 -5.55 -5.92
N ALA A 583 9.13 -4.34 -6.17
CA ALA A 583 9.41 -3.86 -7.52
C ALA A 583 10.44 -4.75 -8.23
N ALA A 584 11.51 -5.18 -7.53
CA ALA A 584 12.49 -6.12 -8.08
C ALA A 584 11.88 -7.49 -8.41
N ARG A 585 10.97 -8.01 -7.56
CA ARG A 585 10.24 -9.25 -7.85
C ARG A 585 9.30 -9.09 -9.05
N ALA A 586 8.63 -7.94 -9.16
CA ALA A 586 7.71 -7.65 -10.24
C ALA A 586 8.44 -7.63 -11.59
N THR A 587 9.57 -6.93 -11.68
CA THR A 587 10.34 -6.88 -12.94
C THR A 587 11.00 -8.21 -13.29
N ALA A 588 11.40 -9.01 -12.30
CA ALA A 588 11.93 -10.37 -12.53
C ALA A 588 10.87 -11.38 -13.01
N ALA A 589 9.58 -11.12 -12.74
CA ALA A 589 8.48 -11.99 -13.16
C ALA A 589 8.03 -11.75 -14.62
N VAL A 590 8.48 -10.65 -15.24
CA VAL A 590 8.15 -10.29 -16.62
C VAL A 590 8.91 -11.19 -17.61
N GLY A 591 8.20 -11.74 -18.60
CA GLY A 591 8.81 -12.55 -19.68
C GLY A 591 9.58 -11.73 -20.70
N SER A 592 10.39 -12.40 -21.54
CA SER A 592 11.27 -11.80 -22.56
C SER A 592 10.55 -11.14 -23.76
N VAL A 593 9.22 -11.24 -23.86
CA VAL A 593 8.41 -10.59 -24.91
C VAL A 593 7.14 -10.09 -24.24
N ALA A 594 7.24 -8.98 -23.51
CA ALA A 594 6.13 -8.44 -22.73
C ALA A 594 5.65 -7.10 -23.32
N GLU A 595 4.32 -6.97 -23.47
CA GLU A 595 3.67 -5.68 -23.72
C GLU A 595 3.92 -4.71 -22.55
N SER A 596 3.79 -3.41 -22.82
CA SER A 596 3.97 -2.35 -21.81
C SER A 596 2.99 -2.54 -20.63
N ASP A 597 3.52 -2.58 -19.40
CA ASP A 597 2.73 -2.68 -18.16
C ASP A 597 2.57 -1.29 -17.51
N PRO A 598 1.36 -0.73 -17.47
CA PRO A 598 1.10 0.58 -16.86
C PRO A 598 1.51 0.69 -15.39
N LEU A 599 1.50 -0.40 -14.62
CA LEU A 599 1.88 -0.39 -13.20
C LEU A 599 3.40 -0.25 -13.04
N LEU A 600 4.19 -0.88 -13.92
CA LEU A 600 5.65 -0.76 -13.92
C LEU A 600 6.10 0.63 -14.39
N GLU A 601 5.37 1.25 -15.32
CA GLU A 601 5.56 2.66 -15.71
C GLU A 601 5.31 3.61 -14.53
N GLU A 602 4.25 3.38 -13.76
CA GLU A 602 3.97 4.17 -12.56
C GLU A 602 5.05 3.98 -11.49
N LEU A 603 5.54 2.75 -11.29
CA LEU A 603 6.65 2.46 -10.38
C LEU A 603 7.93 3.22 -10.75
N ALA A 604 8.25 3.32 -12.04
CA ALA A 604 9.36 4.13 -12.53
C ALA A 604 9.21 5.60 -12.09
N ARG A 605 8.00 6.14 -12.19
CA ARG A 605 7.67 7.51 -11.75
C ARG A 605 7.80 7.68 -10.24
N VAL A 606 7.31 6.73 -9.45
CA VAL A 606 7.43 6.77 -7.99
C VAL A 606 8.88 6.67 -7.53
N GLY A 607 9.71 5.87 -8.22
CA GLY A 607 11.16 5.82 -7.98
C GLY A 607 11.83 7.20 -8.08
N HIS A 608 11.42 8.03 -9.05
CA HIS A 608 11.88 9.42 -9.13
C HIS A 608 11.34 10.29 -7.98
N THR A 609 10.08 10.11 -7.58
CA THR A 609 9.49 10.83 -6.45
C THR A 609 10.22 10.52 -5.14
N PHE A 610 10.62 9.26 -4.92
CA PHE A 610 11.44 8.85 -3.77
C PHE A 610 12.79 9.57 -3.72
N LEU A 611 13.48 9.68 -4.86
CA LEU A 611 14.72 10.46 -4.93
C LEU A 611 14.49 11.93 -4.53
N ALA A 612 13.42 12.55 -5.01
CA ALA A 612 13.10 13.96 -4.70
C ALA A 612 12.68 14.19 -3.24
N LYS A 613 12.09 13.18 -2.59
CA LYS A 613 11.60 13.25 -1.20
C LYS A 613 12.63 12.80 -0.15
N GLY A 614 13.86 12.50 -0.55
CA GLY A 614 14.94 12.10 0.35
C GLY A 614 15.00 10.60 0.67
N GLN A 615 14.20 9.76 0.01
CA GLN A 615 14.24 8.30 0.11
C GLN A 615 15.19 7.72 -0.97
N ALA A 616 16.46 8.14 -0.92
CA ALA A 616 17.39 7.96 -2.02
C ALA A 616 17.68 6.47 -2.35
N GLU A 617 17.95 5.63 -1.34
CA GLU A 617 18.29 4.21 -1.57
C GLU A 617 17.13 3.40 -2.17
N ALA A 618 15.93 3.54 -1.59
CA ALA A 618 14.74 2.87 -2.11
C ALA A 618 14.39 3.36 -3.52
N GLY A 619 14.47 4.67 -3.77
CA GLY A 619 14.25 5.25 -5.10
C GLY A 619 15.26 4.70 -6.12
N ARG A 620 16.56 4.66 -5.79
CA ARG A 620 17.58 4.05 -6.64
C ARG A 620 17.32 2.56 -6.88
N ALA A 621 16.93 1.81 -5.86
CA ALA A 621 16.63 0.38 -5.99
C ALA A 621 15.48 0.09 -6.96
N ILE A 622 14.37 0.85 -6.87
CA ILE A 622 13.25 0.74 -7.82
C ILE A 622 13.72 1.05 -9.24
N LEU A 623 14.45 2.16 -9.43
CA LEU A 623 14.93 2.56 -10.76
C LEU A 623 15.93 1.53 -11.33
N ARG A 624 16.78 0.91 -10.50
CA ARG A 624 17.69 -0.17 -10.95
C ARG A 624 16.93 -1.39 -11.46
N ALA A 625 15.81 -1.75 -10.81
CA ALA A 625 14.98 -2.86 -11.21
C ALA A 625 14.21 -2.60 -12.52
N VAL A 626 13.82 -1.35 -12.76
CA VAL A 626 13.06 -0.91 -13.95
C VAL A 626 13.93 -0.80 -15.21
N VAL A 627 15.17 -0.30 -15.10
CA VAL A 627 16.05 -0.05 -16.27
C VAL A 627 16.16 -1.24 -17.24
N PRO A 628 16.36 -2.50 -16.79
CA PRO A 628 16.45 -3.64 -17.70
C PRO A 628 15.10 -4.26 -18.10
N CYS A 629 13.96 -3.74 -17.61
CA CYS A 629 12.65 -4.36 -17.82
C CYS A 629 12.00 -3.88 -19.12
N GLU A 630 11.76 -4.80 -20.06
CA GLU A 630 11.19 -4.48 -21.39
C GLU A 630 9.71 -4.08 -21.35
N ALA A 631 8.96 -4.53 -20.33
CA ALA A 631 7.58 -4.10 -20.09
C ALA A 631 7.45 -2.63 -19.63
N VAL A 632 8.56 -1.92 -19.45
CA VAL A 632 8.57 -0.45 -19.27
C VAL A 632 9.04 0.16 -20.58
N GLY A 633 8.41 1.21 -21.09
CA GLY A 633 8.82 1.87 -22.33
C GLY A 633 10.20 2.52 -22.25
N TRP A 634 10.78 2.87 -23.40
CA TRP A 634 12.08 3.53 -23.48
C TRP A 634 12.11 4.87 -22.70
N ALA A 635 10.98 5.59 -22.66
CA ALA A 635 10.84 6.82 -21.88
C ALA A 635 11.08 6.61 -20.38
N GLY A 636 10.47 5.57 -19.79
CA GLY A 636 10.67 5.21 -18.38
C GLY A 636 12.09 4.74 -18.11
N ARG A 637 12.62 3.84 -18.95
CA ARG A 637 13.98 3.26 -18.81
C ARG A 637 15.10 4.30 -18.92
N VAL A 638 15.08 5.16 -19.94
CA VAL A 638 16.11 6.20 -20.15
C VAL A 638 16.08 7.23 -19.02
N LYS A 639 14.88 7.66 -18.60
CA LYS A 639 14.72 8.60 -17.48
C LYS A 639 15.23 8.00 -16.18
N ALA A 640 14.92 6.72 -15.91
CA ALA A 640 15.39 5.98 -14.74
C ALA A 640 16.93 5.86 -14.72
N ALA A 641 17.53 5.43 -15.85
CA ALA A 641 18.98 5.31 -15.99
C ALA A 641 19.69 6.66 -15.75
N ARG A 642 19.13 7.76 -16.26
CA ARG A 642 19.69 9.10 -16.03
C ARG A 642 19.66 9.52 -14.56
N ALA A 643 18.57 9.21 -13.85
CA ALA A 643 18.46 9.56 -12.43
C ALA A 643 19.44 8.77 -11.54
N LEU A 644 19.88 7.58 -11.99
CA LEU A 644 20.94 6.82 -11.34
C LEU A 644 22.34 7.43 -11.57
N GLY A 645 22.49 8.27 -12.59
CA GLY A 645 23.71 9.01 -12.89
C GLY A 645 24.83 8.08 -13.39
N PRO A 646 26.05 8.16 -12.81
CA PRO A 646 27.21 7.40 -13.31
C PRO A 646 27.02 5.88 -13.25
N GLU A 647 26.16 5.36 -12.36
CA GLU A 647 25.86 3.92 -12.23
C GLU A 647 25.35 3.28 -13.53
N ARG A 648 24.69 4.06 -14.41
CA ARG A 648 24.10 3.56 -15.67
C ARG A 648 24.62 4.32 -16.90
N ALA A 649 25.74 5.01 -16.81
CA ALA A 649 26.35 5.70 -17.94
C ALA A 649 26.70 4.73 -19.09
N ASP A 650 27.29 3.58 -18.76
CA ASP A 650 27.63 2.55 -19.76
C ASP A 650 26.40 1.92 -20.41
N TRP A 651 25.31 1.78 -19.65
CA TRP A 651 24.04 1.29 -20.19
C TRP A 651 23.44 2.30 -21.17
N LEU A 652 23.43 3.60 -20.85
CA LEU A 652 22.98 4.65 -21.76
C LEU A 652 23.84 4.70 -23.04
N ALA A 653 25.16 4.55 -22.91
CA ALA A 653 26.06 4.46 -24.05
C ALA A 653 25.82 3.18 -24.88
N GLY A 654 25.50 2.07 -24.22
CA GLY A 654 25.10 0.81 -24.87
C GLY A 654 23.79 0.94 -25.64
N VAL A 655 22.78 1.56 -25.05
CA VAL A 655 21.48 1.85 -25.68
C VAL A 655 21.64 2.79 -26.87
N ALA A 656 22.50 3.81 -26.77
CA ALA A 656 22.83 4.67 -27.90
C ALA A 656 23.46 3.89 -29.07
N ARG A 657 24.43 2.99 -28.79
CA ARG A 657 25.03 2.10 -29.80
C ARG A 657 24.02 1.12 -30.39
N TYR A 658 23.12 0.58 -29.55
CA TYR A 658 22.06 -0.31 -29.99
C TYR A 658 21.10 0.41 -30.95
N ALA A 659 20.65 1.62 -30.61
CA ALA A 659 19.83 2.44 -31.51
C ALA A 659 20.54 2.75 -32.83
N SER A 660 21.86 3.02 -32.81
CA SER A 660 22.64 3.17 -34.05
C SER A 660 22.65 1.90 -34.90
N SER A 661 22.77 0.72 -34.29
CA SER A 661 22.67 -0.56 -35.01
C SER A 661 21.27 -0.81 -35.56
N LEU A 662 20.23 -0.45 -34.81
CA LEU A 662 18.83 -0.60 -35.23
C LEU A 662 18.49 0.34 -36.39
N ALA A 663 19.08 1.53 -36.45
CA ALA A 663 18.86 2.48 -37.54
C ALA A 663 19.36 1.97 -38.91
N GLU A 664 20.29 1.02 -38.93
CA GLU A 664 20.76 0.33 -40.15
C GLU A 664 19.86 -0.86 -40.54
N GLY A 665 18.86 -1.19 -39.72
CA GLY A 665 17.95 -2.32 -39.88
C GLY A 665 16.72 -2.03 -40.75
N GLY A 666 15.68 -2.84 -40.57
CA GLY A 666 14.38 -2.66 -41.23
C GLY A 666 13.52 -1.59 -40.55
N PHE A 667 12.30 -1.41 -41.06
CA PHE A 667 11.38 -0.37 -40.57
C PHE A 667 11.10 -0.45 -39.07
N ALA A 668 10.86 -1.65 -38.53
CA ALA A 668 10.55 -1.84 -37.11
C ALA A 668 11.75 -1.47 -36.22
N GLU A 669 12.96 -1.88 -36.62
CA GLU A 669 14.20 -1.51 -35.94
C GLU A 669 14.45 0.00 -36.03
N GLN A 670 14.25 0.62 -37.20
CA GLN A 670 14.41 2.06 -37.39
C GLN A 670 13.41 2.88 -36.56
N ALA A 671 12.17 2.42 -36.44
CA ALA A 671 11.15 3.05 -35.58
C ALA A 671 11.55 3.00 -34.10
N GLU A 672 12.07 1.87 -33.62
CA GLU A 672 12.59 1.73 -32.26
C GLU A 672 13.83 2.61 -32.04
N ALA A 673 14.74 2.69 -33.01
CA ALA A 673 15.91 3.56 -32.95
C ALA A 673 15.51 5.05 -32.77
N LEU A 674 14.51 5.50 -33.53
CA LEU A 674 13.96 6.85 -33.40
C LEU A 674 13.33 7.09 -32.04
N GLU A 675 12.62 6.12 -31.47
CA GLU A 675 12.07 6.23 -30.11
C GLU A 675 13.19 6.40 -29.08
N ILE A 676 14.23 5.57 -29.14
CA ILE A 676 15.38 5.63 -28.23
C ILE A 676 16.09 6.99 -28.35
N TRP A 677 16.44 7.41 -29.56
CA TRP A 677 17.11 8.70 -29.79
C TRP A 677 16.24 9.88 -29.37
N THR A 678 14.91 9.79 -29.51
CA THR A 678 13.99 10.81 -29.02
C THR A 678 14.10 10.98 -27.50
N GLN A 679 14.14 9.87 -26.76
CA GLN A 679 14.27 9.92 -25.30
C GLN A 679 15.64 10.42 -24.85
N LEU A 680 16.72 10.01 -25.52
CA LEU A 680 18.08 10.51 -25.27
C LEU A 680 18.20 12.01 -25.63
N GLY A 681 17.55 12.41 -26.73
CA GLY A 681 17.52 13.76 -27.27
C GLY A 681 16.92 14.79 -26.31
N ARG A 682 16.01 14.38 -25.42
CA ARG A 682 15.48 15.27 -24.35
C ARG A 682 16.58 15.87 -23.47
N TYR A 683 17.75 15.22 -23.42
CA TYR A 683 18.81 15.53 -22.47
C TYR A 683 20.14 15.86 -23.13
N ASP A 684 20.43 15.24 -24.27
CA ASP A 684 21.62 15.51 -25.06
C ASP A 684 21.21 15.94 -26.48
N PRO A 685 21.49 17.21 -26.86
CA PRO A 685 21.17 17.73 -28.18
C PRO A 685 21.77 16.93 -29.34
N ALA A 686 22.88 16.21 -29.16
CA ALA A 686 23.52 15.44 -30.22
C ALA A 686 22.62 14.34 -30.79
N PHE A 687 21.75 13.73 -29.98
CA PHE A 687 20.78 12.75 -30.50
C PHE A 687 19.65 13.41 -31.30
N ARG A 688 19.35 14.69 -31.07
CA ARG A 688 18.44 15.44 -31.95
C ARG A 688 19.09 15.76 -33.29
N ASP A 689 20.41 16.02 -33.31
CA ASP A 689 21.17 16.12 -34.56
C ASP A 689 21.12 14.82 -35.35
N LEU A 690 21.25 13.68 -34.68
CA LEU A 690 21.12 12.36 -35.31
C LEU A 690 19.72 12.10 -35.87
N VAL A 691 18.65 12.40 -35.10
CA VAL A 691 17.28 12.27 -35.60
C VAL A 691 17.03 13.20 -36.81
N GLU A 692 17.52 14.44 -36.77
CA GLU A 692 17.39 15.37 -37.89
C GLU A 692 18.13 14.86 -39.13
N ALA A 693 19.36 14.38 -38.98
CA ALA A 693 20.14 13.82 -40.09
C ALA A 693 19.46 12.58 -40.68
N PHE A 694 19.00 11.65 -39.82
CA PHE A 694 18.28 10.45 -40.23
C PHE A 694 17.01 10.81 -41.01
N CYS A 695 16.14 11.69 -40.47
CA CYS A 695 14.92 12.11 -41.15
C CYS A 695 15.17 12.88 -42.46
N ALA A 696 16.32 13.56 -42.60
CA ALA A 696 16.67 14.28 -43.83
C ALA A 696 17.08 13.34 -44.98
N GLU A 697 17.51 12.11 -44.67
CA GLU A 697 17.85 11.08 -45.67
C GLU A 697 16.61 10.29 -46.14
N LEU A 698 15.51 10.34 -45.38
CA LEU A 698 14.25 9.71 -45.73
C LEU A 698 13.56 10.45 -46.87
N SER A 699 12.96 9.69 -47.81
CA SER A 699 12.16 10.23 -48.91
C SER A 699 10.73 9.69 -48.85
N PRO A 700 9.80 10.39 -48.15
CA PRO A 700 8.39 10.00 -48.06
C PRO A 700 7.68 9.94 -49.42
N ALA A 701 8.17 10.69 -50.41
CA ALA A 701 7.61 10.71 -51.76
C ALA A 701 7.97 9.46 -52.60
N SER A 702 8.95 8.67 -52.15
CA SER A 702 9.45 7.49 -52.86
C SER A 702 9.13 6.17 -52.16
N ASP A 703 8.86 6.20 -50.85
CA ASP A 703 8.51 5.05 -50.01
C ASP A 703 7.60 5.54 -48.87
N LEU A 704 6.37 5.02 -48.80
CA LEU A 704 5.40 5.44 -47.78
C LEU A 704 5.77 4.97 -46.37
N THR A 705 6.60 3.93 -46.20
CA THR A 705 7.06 3.54 -44.86
C THR A 705 7.94 4.63 -44.22
N HIS A 706 8.59 5.47 -45.01
CA HIS A 706 9.31 6.64 -44.52
C HIS A 706 8.41 7.73 -43.93
N VAL A 707 7.12 7.77 -44.30
CA VAL A 707 6.16 8.72 -43.71
C VAL A 707 6.04 8.50 -42.21
N ASP A 708 5.96 7.24 -41.77
CA ASP A 708 5.86 6.84 -40.37
C ASP A 708 7.11 7.21 -39.59
N LEU A 709 8.29 6.93 -40.15
CA LEU A 709 9.58 7.27 -39.53
C LEU A 709 9.78 8.79 -39.43
N VAL A 710 9.38 9.56 -40.46
CA VAL A 710 9.39 11.03 -40.41
C VAL A 710 8.44 11.53 -39.33
N ALA A 711 7.23 10.97 -39.21
CA ALA A 711 6.29 11.37 -38.17
C ALA A 711 6.84 11.13 -36.76
N LEU A 712 7.42 9.95 -36.50
CA LEU A 712 8.08 9.62 -35.23
C LEU A 712 9.25 10.57 -34.92
N GLY A 713 10.10 10.86 -35.90
CA GLY A 713 11.23 11.78 -35.75
C GLY A 713 10.81 13.25 -35.53
N VAL A 714 9.73 13.69 -36.16
CA VAL A 714 9.20 15.06 -36.00
C VAL A 714 8.73 15.33 -34.57
N THR A 715 8.15 14.34 -33.88
CA THR A 715 7.81 14.46 -32.47
C THR A 715 9.05 14.80 -31.62
N ALA A 716 10.23 14.25 -31.95
CA ALA A 716 11.50 14.58 -31.28
C ALA A 716 12.01 16.00 -31.59
N LEU A 717 11.77 16.49 -32.82
CA LEU A 717 12.20 17.80 -33.31
C LEU A 717 11.24 18.94 -32.92
N SER A 718 10.08 18.61 -32.36
CA SER A 718 9.03 19.56 -31.96
C SER A 718 9.48 20.58 -30.89
N TRP A 719 10.55 20.28 -30.14
CA TRP A 719 11.06 21.13 -29.07
C TRP A 719 12.18 22.09 -29.51
N GLY A 720 11.99 23.40 -29.25
CA GLY A 720 13.03 24.43 -29.38
C GLY A 720 13.22 24.94 -30.82
N ARG A 721 14.45 25.37 -31.16
CA ARG A 721 14.78 26.08 -32.42
C ARG A 721 14.62 25.25 -33.71
N ARG A 722 14.30 23.96 -33.61
CA ARG A 722 14.19 23.02 -34.74
C ARG A 722 12.76 22.68 -35.13
N ARG A 723 11.78 23.26 -34.43
CA ARG A 723 10.35 23.14 -34.74
C ARG A 723 10.06 23.48 -36.21
N ASP A 724 10.73 24.50 -36.76
CA ASP A 724 10.56 24.90 -38.16
C ASP A 724 11.08 23.87 -39.17
N LYS A 725 12.12 23.11 -38.81
CA LYS A 725 12.62 22.02 -39.65
C LYS A 725 11.71 20.79 -39.59
N GLY A 726 11.20 20.46 -38.41
CA GLY A 726 10.15 19.46 -38.22
C GLY A 726 8.89 19.79 -39.02
N ARG A 727 8.49 21.07 -39.09
CA ARG A 727 7.39 21.55 -39.94
C ARG A 727 7.62 21.29 -41.42
N THR A 728 8.85 21.43 -41.91
CA THR A 728 9.17 21.13 -43.32
C THR A 728 9.04 19.65 -43.60
N LEU A 729 9.66 18.79 -42.78
CA LEU A 729 9.67 17.35 -42.98
C LEU A 729 8.27 16.74 -42.90
N ILE A 730 7.46 17.13 -41.90
CA ILE A 730 6.09 16.58 -41.77
C ILE A 730 5.16 17.05 -42.89
N ARG A 731 5.39 18.24 -43.47
CA ARG A 731 4.64 18.71 -44.64
C ARG A 731 4.98 17.91 -45.89
N GLU A 732 6.24 17.51 -46.05
CA GLU A 732 6.65 16.65 -47.17
C GLU A 732 6.01 15.26 -47.05
N ALA A 733 5.99 14.68 -45.84
CA ALA A 733 5.31 13.41 -45.56
C ALA A 733 3.78 13.49 -45.75
N GLU A 734 3.15 14.56 -45.27
CA GLU A 734 1.71 14.82 -45.46
C GLU A 734 1.34 14.98 -46.94
N GLN A 735 2.17 15.66 -47.73
CA GLN A 735 1.97 15.79 -49.18
C GLN A 735 2.17 14.47 -49.91
N ALA A 736 3.11 13.62 -49.48
CA ALA A 736 3.32 12.30 -50.06
C ALA A 736 2.10 11.39 -49.85
N LEU A 737 1.53 11.36 -48.63
CA LEU A 737 0.28 10.64 -48.35
C LEU A 737 -0.88 11.13 -49.20
N ARG A 738 -1.07 12.45 -49.32
CA ARG A 738 -2.13 13.00 -50.18
C ARG A 738 -1.97 12.61 -51.63
N ARG A 739 -0.74 12.61 -52.16
CA ARG A 739 -0.47 12.17 -53.53
C ARG A 739 -0.81 10.70 -53.72
N ALA A 740 -0.47 9.86 -52.74
CA ALA A 740 -0.80 8.45 -52.74
C ALA A 740 -2.32 8.20 -52.75
N PHE A 741 -3.10 9.03 -52.04
CA PHE A 741 -4.57 8.98 -52.08
C PHE A 741 -5.14 9.38 -53.46
N THR A 742 -4.51 10.32 -54.16
CA THR A 742 -5.04 10.87 -55.42
C THR A 742 -4.65 10.09 -56.67
N ASP A 743 -3.52 9.37 -56.66
CA ASP A 743 -3.04 8.60 -57.82
C ASP A 743 -2.47 7.23 -57.41
N PRO A 744 -3.34 6.27 -57.00
CA PRO A 744 -2.91 4.96 -56.52
C PRO A 744 -2.21 4.11 -57.60
N GLY A 745 -2.39 4.45 -58.88
CA GLY A 745 -1.84 3.72 -60.03
C GLY A 745 -0.33 3.87 -60.21
N VAL A 746 0.26 4.91 -59.60
CA VAL A 746 1.71 5.19 -59.65
C VAL A 746 2.47 4.57 -58.45
N LEU A 747 1.74 4.05 -57.45
CA LEU A 747 2.32 3.47 -56.24
C LEU A 747 3.03 2.14 -56.49
N SER A 748 4.14 1.94 -55.77
CA SER A 748 4.82 0.65 -55.75
C SER A 748 3.94 -0.42 -55.07
N PRO A 749 4.17 -1.72 -55.31
CA PRO A 749 3.46 -2.78 -54.61
C PRO A 749 3.60 -2.72 -53.08
N ALA A 750 4.75 -2.24 -52.57
CA ALA A 750 5.00 -2.09 -51.13
C ALA A 750 4.16 -0.94 -50.53
N ASP A 751 4.08 0.20 -51.22
CA ASP A 751 3.29 1.35 -50.78
C ASP A 751 1.79 1.04 -50.75
N ARG A 752 1.30 0.24 -51.70
CA ARG A 752 -0.10 -0.23 -51.69
C ARG A 752 -0.37 -1.14 -50.50
N ALA A 753 0.52 -2.11 -50.23
CA ALA A 753 0.40 -2.97 -49.07
C ALA A 753 0.43 -2.19 -47.74
N HIS A 754 1.25 -1.13 -47.67
CA HIS A 754 1.31 -0.24 -46.51
C HIS A 754 -0.02 0.51 -46.30
N LEU A 755 -0.63 1.05 -47.36
CA LEU A 755 -1.95 1.69 -47.28
C LEU A 755 -3.08 0.71 -46.90
N ASP A 756 -3.00 -0.55 -47.35
CA ASP A 756 -4.05 -1.54 -47.08
C ASP A 756 -3.99 -2.09 -45.64
N LEU A 757 -2.80 -2.12 -45.01
CA LEU A 757 -2.59 -2.80 -43.73
C LEU A 757 -2.27 -1.85 -42.56
N GLU A 758 -1.59 -0.73 -42.78
CA GLU A 758 -0.98 0.07 -41.71
C GLU A 758 -1.53 1.52 -41.64
N LEU A 759 -2.39 1.92 -42.58
CA LEU A 759 -2.85 3.30 -42.75
C LEU A 759 -3.45 3.93 -41.48
N SER A 760 -4.16 3.16 -40.66
CA SER A 760 -4.75 3.65 -39.40
C SER A 760 -3.68 4.14 -38.43
N THR A 761 -2.58 3.38 -38.28
CA THR A 761 -1.47 3.74 -37.39
C THR A 761 -0.63 4.87 -37.97
N THR A 762 -0.43 4.89 -39.29
CA THR A 762 0.27 5.97 -40.00
C THR A 762 -0.47 7.29 -39.86
N LEU A 763 -1.79 7.30 -40.02
CA LEU A 763 -2.62 8.50 -39.82
C LEU A 763 -2.52 9.01 -38.37
N VAL A 764 -2.54 8.12 -37.37
CA VAL A 764 -2.39 8.50 -35.96
C VAL A 764 -1.04 9.21 -35.72
N ARG A 765 0.06 8.63 -36.22
CA ARG A 765 1.41 9.20 -36.05
C ARG A 765 1.58 10.53 -36.77
N VAL A 766 1.16 10.62 -38.03
CA VAL A 766 1.27 11.85 -38.83
C VAL A 766 0.41 12.97 -38.26
N VAL A 767 -0.83 12.66 -37.85
CA VAL A 767 -1.69 13.63 -37.17
C VAL A 767 -1.06 14.10 -35.87
N GLN A 768 -0.57 13.20 -35.01
CA GLN A 768 0.12 13.58 -33.77
C GLN A 768 1.33 14.50 -34.06
N ALA A 769 2.17 14.15 -35.02
CA ALA A 769 3.34 14.93 -35.41
C ALA A 769 2.97 16.33 -35.96
N LEU A 770 1.89 16.43 -36.76
CA LEU A 770 1.37 17.72 -37.24
C LEU A 770 0.89 18.60 -36.09
N TYR A 771 0.26 18.01 -35.06
CA TYR A 771 -0.11 18.73 -33.84
C TYR A 771 1.11 19.18 -33.04
N ASP A 772 2.12 18.31 -32.88
CA ASP A 772 3.33 18.61 -32.10
C ASP A 772 4.09 19.86 -32.63
N VAL A 773 3.91 20.21 -33.92
CA VAL A 773 4.52 21.37 -34.58
C VAL A 773 3.53 22.50 -34.96
N ASP A 774 2.31 22.51 -34.42
CA ASP A 774 1.23 23.50 -34.65
C ASP A 774 0.68 23.58 -36.09
N LEU A 775 0.62 22.47 -36.82
CA LEU A 775 0.02 22.40 -38.16
C LEU A 775 -1.37 21.74 -38.15
N ILE A 776 -2.23 22.19 -37.23
CA ILE A 776 -3.57 21.63 -36.96
C ILE A 776 -4.44 21.56 -38.23
N GLY A 777 -4.51 22.66 -38.98
CA GLY A 777 -5.32 22.72 -40.21
C GLY A 777 -4.82 21.82 -41.35
N CYS A 778 -3.57 21.35 -41.30
CA CYS A 778 -3.08 20.33 -42.24
C CYS A 778 -3.57 18.93 -41.83
N ALA A 779 -3.63 18.64 -40.52
CA ALA A 779 -4.10 17.36 -40.00
C ALA A 779 -5.58 17.10 -40.33
N GLU A 780 -6.45 18.11 -40.14
CA GLU A 780 -7.87 18.00 -40.49
C GLU A 780 -8.07 17.77 -41.98
N LYS A 781 -7.42 18.59 -42.82
CA LYS A 781 -7.48 18.43 -44.27
C LYS A 781 -6.94 17.07 -44.73
N LEU A 782 -6.01 16.45 -44.02
CA LEU A 782 -5.42 15.15 -44.38
C LEU A 782 -6.44 14.04 -44.11
N LEU A 783 -7.09 14.07 -42.95
CA LEU A 783 -8.16 13.13 -42.59
C LEU A 783 -9.38 13.24 -43.52
N ASP A 784 -9.70 14.45 -43.98
CA ASP A 784 -10.80 14.67 -44.92
C ASP A 784 -10.44 14.33 -46.37
N ALA A 785 -9.15 14.12 -46.66
CA ALA A 785 -8.66 13.74 -47.99
C ALA A 785 -8.50 12.21 -48.16
N VAL A 786 -8.79 11.41 -47.13
CA VAL A 786 -8.77 9.94 -47.23
C VAL A 786 -9.94 9.49 -48.14
N PRO A 787 -9.68 8.75 -49.22
CA PRO A 787 -10.72 8.24 -50.12
C PRO A 787 -11.66 7.27 -49.39
N VAL A 788 -12.94 7.24 -49.81
CA VAL A 788 -13.98 6.40 -49.19
C VAL A 788 -13.60 4.92 -49.23
N GLU A 789 -12.87 4.50 -50.27
CA GLU A 789 -12.39 3.13 -50.48
C GLU A 789 -11.29 2.71 -49.48
N LEU A 790 -10.56 3.67 -48.90
CA LEU A 790 -9.51 3.45 -47.89
C LEU A 790 -9.98 3.77 -46.48
N CYS A 791 -11.21 4.28 -46.29
CA CYS A 791 -11.76 4.59 -44.98
C CYS A 791 -12.03 3.34 -44.12
N ARG A 792 -12.08 2.15 -44.72
CA ARG A 792 -12.34 0.87 -44.04
C ARG A 792 -11.16 -0.07 -44.25
N ASP A 793 -10.65 -0.65 -43.17
CA ASP A 793 -9.59 -1.66 -43.24
C ASP A 793 -10.15 -3.08 -43.54
N VAL A 794 -9.25 -4.08 -43.56
CA VAL A 794 -9.58 -5.50 -43.81
C VAL A 794 -10.56 -6.10 -42.78
N LEU A 795 -10.75 -5.44 -41.63
CA LEU A 795 -11.67 -5.83 -40.56
C LEU A 795 -12.95 -4.95 -40.52
N ASP A 796 -13.16 -4.09 -41.52
CA ASP A 796 -14.28 -3.12 -41.63
C ASP A 796 -14.28 -2.02 -40.55
N GLU A 797 -13.13 -1.76 -39.92
CA GLU A 797 -12.94 -0.66 -38.97
C GLU A 797 -12.65 0.67 -39.67
N ASP A 798 -13.10 1.79 -39.09
CA ASP A 798 -12.79 3.12 -39.63
C ASP A 798 -11.33 3.52 -39.32
N VAL A 799 -10.48 3.54 -40.35
CA VAL A 799 -9.04 3.85 -40.21
C VAL A 799 -8.77 5.26 -39.71
N THR A 800 -9.74 6.19 -39.87
CA THR A 800 -9.60 7.58 -39.41
C THR A 800 -10.03 7.76 -37.96
N ALA A 801 -10.77 6.81 -37.39
CA ALA A 801 -11.38 6.94 -36.06
C ALA A 801 -10.34 7.22 -34.98
N GLN A 802 -9.25 6.44 -34.92
CA GLN A 802 -8.19 6.63 -33.92
C GLN A 802 -7.48 7.98 -34.10
N ALA A 803 -7.16 8.38 -35.33
CA ALA A 803 -6.54 9.68 -35.61
C ALA A 803 -7.48 10.86 -35.27
N ARG A 804 -8.79 10.71 -35.46
CA ARG A 804 -9.82 11.68 -35.02
C ARG A 804 -9.97 11.72 -33.49
N THR A 805 -9.61 10.66 -32.76
CA THR A 805 -9.47 10.74 -31.30
C THR A 805 -8.22 11.50 -30.85
N VAL A 806 -7.14 11.47 -31.64
CA VAL A 806 -5.94 12.28 -31.38
C VAL A 806 -6.27 13.76 -31.53
N THR A 807 -6.98 14.15 -32.61
CA THR A 807 -7.41 15.55 -32.81
C THR A 807 -8.33 16.06 -31.71
N SER A 808 -9.23 15.24 -31.18
CA SER A 808 -10.09 15.61 -30.05
C SER A 808 -9.35 15.65 -28.71
N ARG A 809 -8.32 14.82 -28.49
CA ARG A 809 -7.44 14.88 -27.30
C ARG A 809 -6.47 16.06 -27.32
N SER A 810 -5.99 16.50 -28.49
CA SER A 810 -5.01 17.59 -28.59
C SER A 810 -5.65 18.98 -28.63
N THR A 811 -6.81 19.14 -29.28
CA THR A 811 -7.70 20.30 -29.06
C THR A 811 -8.26 20.30 -27.64
N GLY A 812 -8.54 19.09 -27.13
CA GLY A 812 -8.73 18.77 -25.73
C GLY A 812 -7.60 19.32 -24.87
N ARG A 813 -6.32 19.17 -25.19
CA ARG A 813 -5.17 19.59 -24.36
C ARG A 813 -5.08 21.10 -24.06
N GLN A 814 -5.49 21.97 -24.98
CA GLN A 814 -5.62 23.42 -24.73
C GLN A 814 -6.90 23.75 -23.96
N ALA A 815 -8.01 23.10 -24.31
CA ALA A 815 -9.25 23.17 -23.54
C ALA A 815 -9.16 22.43 -22.20
N GLU A 816 -8.15 21.59 -21.97
CA GLU A 816 -7.83 20.80 -20.79
C GLU A 816 -6.75 21.51 -20.00
N GLU A 817 -5.88 22.38 -20.53
CA GLU A 817 -5.15 23.29 -19.64
C GLU A 817 -6.10 24.32 -19.00
N GLU A 818 -7.14 24.76 -19.73
CA GLU A 818 -8.22 25.62 -19.21
C GLU A 818 -9.30 24.83 -18.43
N ALA A 819 -9.66 23.61 -18.88
CA ALA A 819 -10.58 22.72 -18.18
C ALA A 819 -9.88 21.73 -17.24
N GLU A 820 -8.58 21.73 -16.98
CA GLU A 820 -7.93 21.01 -15.87
C GLU A 820 -7.79 21.96 -14.68
N ALA A 821 -7.86 23.27 -14.92
CA ALA A 821 -8.27 24.27 -13.94
C ALA A 821 -9.78 24.20 -13.59
N GLU A 822 -10.60 23.54 -14.41
CA GLU A 822 -12.07 23.46 -14.22
C GLU A 822 -12.60 22.02 -13.93
N ARG A 823 -11.98 20.96 -14.48
CA ARG A 823 -12.21 19.51 -14.22
C ARG A 823 -11.51 19.02 -12.96
N THR A 824 -10.69 19.86 -12.31
CA THR A 824 -10.39 19.74 -10.88
C THR A 824 -11.63 19.95 -9.99
N LYS A 825 -12.82 20.19 -10.57
CA LYS A 825 -14.11 20.26 -9.85
C LYS A 825 -15.14 19.18 -10.23
N GLU A 826 -14.89 18.28 -11.18
CA GLU A 826 -15.91 17.32 -11.64
C GLU A 826 -15.36 15.90 -11.85
N LYS A 827 -15.02 15.21 -10.76
CA LYS A 827 -14.99 13.73 -10.72
C LYS A 827 -15.48 13.27 -9.35
N SER A 828 -16.80 13.06 -9.25
CA SER A 828 -17.57 12.69 -8.05
C SER A 828 -17.12 11.44 -7.26
N GLY A 829 -16.07 10.71 -7.67
CA GLY A 829 -15.41 9.67 -6.86
C GLY A 829 -13.97 9.99 -6.44
N ASN A 830 -13.28 10.85 -7.19
CA ASN A 830 -11.97 11.39 -6.79
C ASN A 830 -12.13 12.50 -5.76
N ASP A 831 -13.26 13.23 -5.78
CA ASP A 831 -13.58 14.23 -4.78
C ASP A 831 -13.67 13.59 -3.39
N GLU A 832 -14.31 12.42 -3.23
CA GLU A 832 -14.39 11.78 -1.91
C GLU A 832 -13.01 11.41 -1.34
N PHE A 833 -12.14 10.76 -2.12
CA PHE A 833 -10.80 10.40 -1.63
C PHE A 833 -9.90 11.61 -1.44
N ALA A 834 -9.98 12.61 -2.32
CA ALA A 834 -9.25 13.88 -2.18
C ALA A 834 -9.74 14.68 -0.98
N ASP A 835 -11.05 14.70 -0.71
CA ASP A 835 -11.69 15.32 0.45
C ASP A 835 -11.29 14.60 1.73
N ILE A 836 -11.29 13.26 1.75
CA ILE A 836 -10.75 12.46 2.86
C ILE A 836 -9.28 12.79 3.06
N GLN A 837 -8.46 12.85 2.00
CA GLN A 837 -7.05 13.18 2.09
C GLN A 837 -6.81 14.60 2.62
N ALA A 838 -7.58 15.58 2.14
CA ALA A 838 -7.53 16.97 2.56
C ALA A 838 -8.00 17.09 4.02
N ALA A 839 -9.06 16.41 4.41
CA ALA A 839 -9.56 16.33 5.77
C ALA A 839 -8.55 15.62 6.68
N LEU A 840 -7.85 14.57 6.24
CA LEU A 840 -6.78 13.93 7.01
C LEU A 840 -5.60 14.88 7.27
N LYS A 841 -5.28 15.76 6.32
CA LYS A 841 -4.21 16.76 6.46
C LYS A 841 -4.63 17.98 7.29
N THR A 842 -5.88 18.41 7.19
CA THR A 842 -6.39 19.66 7.81
C THR A 842 -7.17 19.43 9.10
N HIS A 843 -7.94 18.34 9.19
CA HIS A 843 -8.83 17.96 10.28
C HIS A 843 -8.79 16.42 10.56
N PRO A 844 -7.67 15.87 11.07
CA PRO A 844 -7.38 14.42 11.05
C PRO A 844 -8.42 13.50 11.73
N VAL A 845 -9.22 14.02 12.67
CA VAL A 845 -10.29 13.24 13.31
C VAL A 845 -11.49 13.09 12.39
N HIS A 846 -11.89 14.17 11.73
CA HIS A 846 -12.97 14.14 10.75
C HIS A 846 -12.55 13.33 9.52
N GLY A 847 -11.30 13.52 9.05
CA GLY A 847 -10.75 12.70 7.96
C GLY A 847 -10.74 11.19 8.30
N ARG A 848 -10.45 10.81 9.55
CA ARG A 848 -10.52 9.40 9.99
C ARG A 848 -11.95 8.85 10.04
N GLN A 849 -12.92 9.66 10.44
CA GLN A 849 -14.33 9.27 10.41
C GLN A 849 -14.79 9.05 8.96
N LEU A 850 -14.51 10.01 8.06
CA LEU A 850 -14.83 9.87 6.64
C LEU A 850 -14.14 8.66 6.01
N LEU A 851 -12.87 8.41 6.34
CA LEU A 851 -12.15 7.22 5.89
C LEU A 851 -12.82 5.94 6.38
N THR A 852 -13.23 5.88 7.65
CA THR A 852 -13.91 4.71 8.24
C THR A 852 -15.27 4.47 7.58
N GLU A 853 -16.05 5.52 7.34
CA GLU A 853 -17.36 5.45 6.68
C GLU A 853 -17.23 5.04 5.21
N ALA A 854 -16.25 5.61 4.48
CA ALA A 854 -15.97 5.25 3.09
C ALA A 854 -15.51 3.79 2.98
N PHE A 855 -14.64 3.34 3.89
CA PHE A 855 -14.17 1.96 3.92
C PHE A 855 -15.28 0.97 4.29
N ALA A 856 -16.09 1.27 5.32
CA ALA A 856 -17.22 0.43 5.72
C ALA A 856 -18.28 0.29 4.61
N ARG A 857 -18.58 1.36 3.86
CA ARG A 857 -19.46 1.29 2.68
C ARG A 857 -18.89 0.41 1.58
N TRP A 858 -17.59 0.47 1.35
CA TRP A 858 -16.90 -0.41 0.41
C TRP A 858 -16.93 -1.87 0.87
N GLU A 859 -16.74 -2.15 2.16
CA GLU A 859 -16.76 -3.51 2.75
C GLU A 859 -18.14 -4.15 2.81
N GLY A 860 -19.20 -3.38 3.05
CA GLY A 860 -20.57 -3.87 3.27
C GLY A 860 -21.21 -4.66 2.12
N HIS A 861 -20.48 -4.90 1.04
CA HIS A 861 -20.91 -5.60 -0.16
C HIS A 861 -20.06 -6.85 -0.48
N ALA A 862 -19.43 -7.49 0.53
CA ALA A 862 -18.66 -8.71 0.34
C ALA A 862 -19.53 -9.83 -0.28
N SER A 863 -19.25 -10.19 -1.53
CA SER A 863 -19.91 -11.30 -2.22
C SER A 863 -19.51 -12.63 -1.57
N ARG A 864 -20.47 -13.55 -1.47
CA ARG A 864 -20.18 -14.95 -1.11
C ARG A 864 -19.27 -15.56 -2.16
N VAL A 865 -18.21 -16.24 -1.72
CA VAL A 865 -17.26 -16.93 -2.61
C VAL A 865 -17.95 -18.15 -3.21
N GLY A 866 -18.06 -18.18 -4.54
CA GLY A 866 -18.30 -19.42 -5.26
C GLY A 866 -17.03 -20.28 -5.24
N ALA A 867 -17.15 -21.60 -5.05
CA ALA A 867 -16.02 -22.54 -5.11
C ALA A 867 -15.50 -22.77 -6.56
N HIS A 868 -15.63 -21.77 -7.42
CA HIS A 868 -15.39 -21.89 -8.86
C HIS A 868 -13.90 -22.17 -9.11
N GLY A 869 -13.62 -23.25 -9.81
CA GLY A 869 -12.27 -23.62 -10.24
C GLY A 869 -11.47 -24.54 -9.31
N TRP A 870 -11.72 -24.56 -7.99
CA TRP A 870 -11.01 -25.46 -7.04
C TRP A 870 -11.94 -26.43 -6.31
N GLY A 871 -13.25 -26.15 -6.24
CA GLY A 871 -14.22 -26.99 -5.53
C GLY A 871 -14.36 -28.39 -6.13
N LEU A 872 -14.45 -28.50 -7.46
CA LEU A 872 -14.56 -29.78 -8.16
C LEU A 872 -13.32 -30.68 -7.98
N PRO A 873 -12.07 -30.19 -8.21
CA PRO A 873 -10.87 -30.99 -7.94
C PRO A 873 -10.73 -31.43 -6.48
N LEU A 874 -11.08 -30.56 -5.51
CA LEU A 874 -11.04 -30.91 -4.09
C LEU A 874 -12.11 -31.95 -3.74
N ALA A 875 -13.32 -31.83 -4.27
CA ALA A 875 -14.39 -32.80 -4.06
C ALA A 875 -14.02 -34.18 -4.59
N GLY A 876 -13.43 -34.27 -5.79
CA GLY A 876 -12.90 -35.54 -6.31
C GLY A 876 -11.83 -36.16 -5.42
N ALA A 877 -10.89 -35.34 -4.91
CA ALA A 877 -9.85 -35.79 -3.98
C ALA A 877 -10.44 -36.31 -2.65
N LEU A 878 -11.39 -35.58 -2.05
CA LEU A 878 -12.08 -35.99 -0.81
C LEU A 878 -12.89 -37.27 -0.99
N ALA A 879 -13.62 -37.36 -2.10
CA ALA A 879 -14.38 -38.56 -2.46
C ALA A 879 -13.46 -39.78 -2.60
N SER A 880 -12.22 -39.61 -3.07
CA SER A 880 -11.23 -40.69 -3.21
C SER A 880 -10.65 -41.22 -1.90
N ILE A 881 -10.85 -40.52 -0.78
CA ILE A 881 -10.36 -40.93 0.54
C ILE A 881 -11.45 -41.26 1.57
N GLY A 882 -12.73 -41.10 1.21
CA GLY A 882 -13.87 -41.50 2.05
C GLY A 882 -14.66 -40.34 2.66
N HIS A 883 -14.37 -39.10 2.25
CA HIS A 883 -15.11 -37.91 2.71
C HIS A 883 -16.10 -37.44 1.64
N ALA A 884 -16.93 -38.35 1.13
CA ALA A 884 -17.82 -38.06 0.00
C ALA A 884 -18.98 -37.13 0.38
N GLU A 885 -19.45 -37.16 1.63
CA GLU A 885 -20.47 -36.22 2.13
C GLU A 885 -19.94 -34.78 2.14
N ASP A 886 -18.73 -34.57 2.65
CA ASP A 886 -18.06 -33.26 2.61
C ASP A 886 -17.81 -32.82 1.17
N ALA A 887 -17.41 -33.74 0.28
CA ALA A 887 -17.24 -33.47 -1.15
C ALA A 887 -18.54 -32.94 -1.79
N VAL A 888 -19.69 -33.54 -1.48
CA VAL A 888 -21.00 -33.08 -1.97
C VAL A 888 -21.38 -31.73 -1.38
N ARG A 889 -21.22 -31.52 -0.07
CA ARG A 889 -21.48 -30.22 0.57
C ARG A 889 -20.64 -29.10 -0.04
N LEU A 890 -19.42 -29.42 -0.46
CA LEU A 890 -18.49 -28.46 -1.02
C LEU A 890 -18.84 -28.11 -2.48
N ALA A 891 -19.20 -29.11 -3.29
CA ALA A 891 -19.36 -28.94 -4.73
C ALA A 891 -20.81 -28.72 -5.20
N VAL A 892 -21.83 -29.26 -4.51
CA VAL A 892 -23.25 -29.06 -4.88
C VAL A 892 -23.78 -27.77 -4.28
N ARG A 893 -23.57 -26.66 -5.00
CA ARG A 893 -24.07 -25.32 -4.60
C ARG A 893 -24.92 -24.63 -5.65
N SER A 894 -24.84 -25.10 -6.89
CA SER A 894 -25.68 -24.61 -7.98
C SER A 894 -27.08 -25.21 -7.82
N SER A 895 -28.11 -24.38 -8.01
CA SER A 895 -29.48 -24.87 -8.20
C SER A 895 -29.70 -25.45 -9.60
N ASP A 896 -28.71 -25.34 -10.49
CA ASP A 896 -28.75 -25.92 -11.83
C ASP A 896 -28.64 -27.46 -11.76
N PRO A 897 -29.65 -28.20 -12.26
CA PRO A 897 -29.64 -29.66 -12.33
C PRO A 897 -28.44 -30.22 -13.11
N ALA A 898 -27.96 -29.54 -14.16
CA ALA A 898 -26.84 -29.99 -14.98
C ALA A 898 -25.51 -29.93 -14.21
N ASP A 899 -25.23 -28.81 -13.54
CA ASP A 899 -24.06 -28.63 -12.69
C ASP A 899 -24.05 -29.64 -11.53
N ARG A 900 -25.22 -29.83 -10.90
CA ARG A 900 -25.40 -30.78 -9.80
C ARG A 900 -25.12 -32.22 -10.26
N ALA A 901 -25.68 -32.63 -11.39
CA ALA A 901 -25.48 -33.96 -11.94
C ALA A 901 -24.02 -34.24 -12.28
N GLY A 902 -23.34 -33.34 -12.99
CA GLY A 902 -21.93 -33.54 -13.32
C GLY A 902 -21.03 -33.52 -12.08
N THR A 903 -21.36 -32.72 -11.06
CA THR A 903 -20.63 -32.70 -9.79
C THR A 903 -20.75 -34.04 -9.05
N LEU A 904 -21.96 -34.57 -8.94
CA LEU A 904 -22.22 -35.88 -8.33
C LEU A 904 -21.53 -37.01 -9.11
N ALA A 905 -21.46 -36.92 -10.44
CA ALA A 905 -20.70 -37.86 -11.26
C ALA A 905 -19.18 -37.81 -10.96
N VAL A 906 -18.61 -36.62 -10.75
CA VAL A 906 -17.20 -36.47 -10.32
C VAL A 906 -16.97 -37.08 -8.94
N VAL A 907 -17.86 -36.85 -7.97
CA VAL A 907 -17.78 -37.46 -6.63
C VAL A 907 -17.86 -38.99 -6.73
N SER A 908 -18.79 -39.52 -7.54
CA SER A 908 -18.92 -40.96 -7.80
C SER A 908 -17.62 -41.56 -8.35
N MET A 909 -17.02 -40.96 -9.39
CA MET A 909 -15.75 -41.40 -9.95
C MET A 909 -14.60 -41.33 -8.94
N GLY A 910 -14.58 -40.31 -8.08
CA GLY A 910 -13.64 -40.22 -6.96
C GLY A 910 -13.79 -41.37 -5.97
N CYS A 911 -15.01 -41.68 -5.54
CA CYS A 911 -15.30 -42.83 -4.66
C CYS A 911 -14.85 -44.16 -5.29
N ALA A 912 -15.11 -44.34 -6.59
CA ALA A 912 -14.69 -45.53 -7.33
C ALA A 912 -13.16 -45.65 -7.39
N ALA A 913 -12.44 -44.56 -7.67
CA ALA A 913 -10.98 -44.55 -7.66
C ALA A 913 -10.38 -44.90 -6.28
N GLY A 914 -11.09 -44.56 -5.21
CA GLY A 914 -10.75 -44.95 -3.83
C GLY A 914 -11.23 -46.33 -3.40
N GLY A 915 -11.83 -47.12 -4.29
CA GLY A 915 -12.32 -48.48 -4.01
C GLY A 915 -13.67 -48.57 -3.28
N ARG A 916 -14.39 -47.47 -3.09
CA ARG A 916 -15.71 -47.42 -2.41
C ARG A 916 -16.86 -47.50 -3.40
N LEU A 917 -17.05 -48.69 -3.97
CA LEU A 917 -18.02 -48.92 -5.07
C LEU A 917 -19.47 -48.68 -4.66
N ALA A 918 -19.86 -48.99 -3.42
CA ALA A 918 -21.23 -48.79 -2.94
C ALA A 918 -21.61 -47.30 -2.85
N GLU A 919 -20.72 -46.46 -2.31
CA GLU A 919 -20.91 -45.01 -2.29
C GLU A 919 -20.86 -44.41 -3.70
N ALA A 920 -19.93 -44.89 -4.53
CA ALA A 920 -19.81 -44.46 -5.91
C ALA A 920 -21.12 -44.74 -6.69
N LEU A 921 -21.73 -45.91 -6.52
CA LEU A 921 -22.99 -46.28 -7.16
C LEU A 921 -24.14 -45.38 -6.67
N ARG A 922 -24.23 -45.11 -5.37
CA ARG A 922 -25.25 -44.21 -4.81
C ARG A 922 -25.17 -42.82 -5.46
N TYR A 923 -23.97 -42.23 -5.52
CA TYR A 923 -23.81 -40.90 -6.13
C TYR A 923 -24.02 -40.89 -7.65
N ALA A 924 -23.72 -41.99 -8.36
CA ALA A 924 -24.07 -42.13 -9.77
C ALA A 924 -25.59 -42.15 -9.99
N GLN A 925 -26.35 -42.80 -9.09
CA GLN A 925 -27.82 -42.79 -9.11
C GLN A 925 -28.38 -41.39 -8.84
N GLU A 926 -27.89 -40.70 -7.81
CA GLU A 926 -28.30 -39.31 -7.51
C GLU A 926 -27.95 -38.33 -8.66
N ALA A 927 -26.83 -38.56 -9.36
CA ALA A 927 -26.45 -37.81 -10.54
C ALA A 927 -27.44 -38.04 -11.70
N ALA A 928 -27.84 -39.30 -11.92
CA ALA A 928 -28.81 -39.68 -12.94
C ALA A 928 -30.20 -39.08 -12.66
N GLU A 929 -30.66 -39.11 -11.40
CA GLU A 929 -31.90 -38.48 -10.97
C GLU A 929 -31.89 -36.96 -11.26
N SER A 930 -30.79 -36.29 -10.94
CA SER A 930 -30.60 -34.85 -11.21
C SER A 930 -30.53 -34.52 -12.72
N ALA A 931 -30.10 -35.48 -13.55
CA ALA A 931 -29.94 -35.30 -15.00
C ALA A 931 -31.14 -35.79 -15.84
N THR A 932 -32.22 -36.27 -15.22
CA THR A 932 -33.36 -36.93 -15.92
C THR A 932 -33.91 -36.09 -17.07
N ASP A 933 -34.06 -34.78 -16.87
CA ASP A 933 -34.60 -33.82 -17.84
C ASP A 933 -33.52 -32.99 -18.57
N VAL A 934 -32.24 -33.30 -18.36
CA VAL A 934 -31.11 -32.53 -18.94
C VAL A 934 -30.75 -33.11 -20.32
N PRO A 935 -30.97 -32.36 -21.43
CA PRO A 935 -30.71 -32.87 -22.79
C PRO A 935 -29.24 -32.79 -23.21
N ASP A 936 -28.33 -32.34 -22.35
CA ASP A 936 -26.91 -32.14 -22.66
C ASP A 936 -26.15 -33.48 -22.77
N PRO A 937 -25.62 -33.84 -23.97
CA PRO A 937 -24.82 -35.05 -24.15
C PRO A 937 -23.55 -35.09 -23.29
N ALA A 938 -23.00 -33.94 -22.89
CA ALA A 938 -21.80 -33.88 -22.04
C ALA A 938 -22.10 -34.37 -20.61
N VAL A 939 -23.15 -33.83 -19.99
CA VAL A 939 -23.60 -34.24 -18.64
C VAL A 939 -24.05 -35.70 -18.63
N ARG A 940 -24.82 -36.12 -19.65
CA ARG A 940 -25.21 -37.54 -19.79
C ARG A 940 -24.01 -38.47 -19.92
N GLY A 941 -22.99 -38.05 -20.66
CA GLY A 941 -21.73 -38.79 -20.80
C GLY A 941 -20.98 -38.96 -19.49
N LEU A 942 -20.97 -37.94 -18.63
CA LEU A 942 -20.36 -38.01 -17.30
C LEU A 942 -21.13 -38.95 -16.37
N VAL A 943 -22.47 -38.91 -16.39
CA VAL A 943 -23.30 -39.85 -15.61
C VAL A 943 -23.08 -41.30 -16.09
N ALA A 944 -23.01 -41.52 -17.40
CA ALA A 944 -22.68 -42.83 -17.97
C ALA A 944 -21.30 -43.33 -17.51
N GLN A 945 -20.29 -42.45 -17.55
CA GLN A 945 -18.94 -42.77 -17.09
C GLN A 945 -18.91 -43.08 -15.58
N ALA A 946 -19.66 -42.35 -14.75
CA ALA A 946 -19.78 -42.63 -13.32
C ALA A 946 -20.34 -44.04 -13.07
N PHE A 947 -21.41 -44.44 -13.77
CA PHE A 947 -21.92 -45.83 -13.70
C PHE A 947 -20.87 -46.86 -14.15
N ALA A 948 -20.13 -46.57 -15.22
CA ALA A 948 -19.08 -47.46 -15.71
C ALA A 948 -18.02 -47.77 -14.63
N HIS A 949 -17.53 -46.74 -13.94
CA HIS A 949 -16.54 -46.90 -12.86
C HIS A 949 -17.07 -47.62 -11.62
N THR A 950 -18.39 -47.81 -11.49
CA THR A 950 -19.03 -48.59 -10.43
C THR A 950 -19.27 -50.07 -10.81
N GLY A 951 -19.04 -50.44 -12.07
CA GLY A 951 -19.37 -51.76 -12.62
C GLY A 951 -20.84 -51.93 -13.03
N ALA A 952 -21.63 -50.86 -13.06
CA ALA A 952 -23.03 -50.89 -13.48
C ALA A 952 -23.15 -50.82 -15.01
N THR A 953 -22.92 -51.94 -15.70
CA THR A 953 -22.86 -52.02 -17.17
C THR A 953 -24.14 -51.52 -17.86
N GLU A 954 -25.32 -52.03 -17.48
CA GLU A 954 -26.58 -51.68 -18.15
C GLU A 954 -26.91 -50.17 -18.06
N PRO A 955 -26.86 -49.52 -16.87
CA PRO A 955 -27.02 -48.06 -16.78
C PRO A 955 -25.96 -47.29 -17.55
N ALA A 956 -24.70 -47.71 -17.52
CA ALA A 956 -23.62 -47.03 -18.23
C ALA A 956 -23.86 -47.00 -19.75
N GLU A 957 -24.24 -48.12 -20.36
CA GLU A 957 -24.55 -48.19 -21.79
C GLU A 957 -25.80 -47.39 -22.15
N SER A 958 -26.84 -47.43 -21.32
CA SER A 958 -28.09 -46.69 -21.55
C SER A 958 -27.89 -45.17 -21.54
N TRP A 959 -27.04 -44.65 -20.64
CA TRP A 959 -26.79 -43.21 -20.53
C TRP A 959 -25.80 -42.66 -21.56
N ALA A 960 -24.92 -43.50 -22.11
CA ALA A 960 -23.88 -43.09 -23.07
C ALA A 960 -24.41 -42.58 -24.43
N GLY A 961 -25.71 -42.79 -24.74
CA GLY A 961 -26.39 -42.26 -25.93
C GLY A 961 -26.18 -43.07 -27.22
N ARG A 962 -27.10 -42.89 -28.19
CA ARG A 962 -27.05 -43.55 -29.53
C ARG A 962 -26.30 -42.69 -30.55
N GLU A 963 -25.71 -43.33 -31.57
CA GLU A 963 -24.87 -42.69 -32.61
C GLU A 963 -25.61 -41.78 -33.60
N ASP A 964 -26.93 -41.64 -33.50
CA ASP A 964 -27.80 -40.99 -34.50
C ASP A 964 -27.64 -39.45 -34.59
N LEU A 965 -26.60 -38.88 -33.98
CA LEU A 965 -26.32 -37.44 -33.87
C LEU A 965 -25.29 -36.97 -34.92
N ARG A 966 -25.35 -35.68 -35.29
CA ARG A 966 -24.45 -35.05 -36.28
C ARG A 966 -23.56 -33.97 -35.61
N GLY A 967 -22.39 -33.71 -36.22
CA GLY A 967 -21.47 -32.64 -35.79
C GLY A 967 -20.82 -32.88 -34.42
N MET A 968 -20.52 -31.79 -33.69
CA MET A 968 -19.87 -31.80 -32.37
C MET A 968 -20.55 -32.72 -31.34
N ARG A 969 -21.88 -32.89 -31.42
CA ARG A 969 -22.62 -33.78 -30.51
C ARG A 969 -22.29 -35.26 -30.71
N ARG A 970 -21.97 -35.65 -31.95
CA ARG A 970 -21.50 -37.02 -32.25
C ARG A 970 -20.12 -37.27 -31.64
N GLU A 971 -19.23 -36.29 -31.74
CA GLU A 971 -17.88 -36.38 -31.17
C GLU A 971 -17.93 -36.49 -29.64
N GLN A 972 -18.78 -35.70 -28.98
CA GLN A 972 -19.03 -35.79 -27.54
C GLN A 972 -19.58 -37.16 -27.11
N VAL A 973 -20.50 -37.76 -27.88
CA VAL A 973 -21.03 -39.12 -27.60
C VAL A 973 -19.95 -40.17 -27.78
N LEU A 974 -19.15 -40.10 -28.84
CA LEU A 974 -18.07 -41.04 -29.10
C LEU A 974 -17.00 -40.97 -28.00
N ARG A 975 -16.68 -39.76 -27.53
CA ARG A 975 -15.81 -39.52 -26.38
C ARG A 975 -16.38 -40.14 -25.09
N SER A 976 -17.67 -39.93 -24.83
CA SER A 976 -18.35 -40.49 -23.66
C SER A 976 -18.33 -42.02 -23.67
N ARG A 977 -18.56 -42.64 -24.83
CA ARG A 977 -18.49 -44.09 -24.99
C ARG A 977 -17.07 -44.65 -24.80
N ALA A 978 -16.04 -43.94 -25.26
CA ALA A 978 -14.66 -44.33 -24.99
C ALA A 978 -14.35 -44.26 -23.48
N ALA A 979 -14.79 -43.19 -22.80
CA ALA A 979 -14.64 -43.06 -21.35
C ALA A 979 -15.40 -44.15 -20.56
N VAL A 980 -16.61 -44.52 -21.02
CA VAL A 980 -17.39 -45.65 -20.46
C VAL A 980 -16.66 -46.98 -20.66
N ALA A 981 -16.09 -47.24 -21.83
CA ALA A 981 -15.31 -48.45 -22.07
C ALA A 981 -14.09 -48.55 -21.15
N VAL A 982 -13.39 -47.44 -20.93
CA VAL A 982 -12.27 -47.34 -19.97
C VAL A 982 -12.75 -47.65 -18.54
N GLY A 983 -13.89 -47.08 -18.13
CA GLY A 983 -14.46 -47.31 -16.79
C GLY A 983 -14.94 -48.74 -16.56
N LEU A 984 -15.48 -49.40 -17.59
CA LEU A 984 -15.97 -50.78 -17.53
C LEU A 984 -14.86 -51.83 -17.60
N ALA A 985 -13.71 -51.52 -18.21
CA ALA A 985 -12.65 -52.49 -18.44
C ALA A 985 -12.25 -53.35 -17.20
N PRO A 986 -12.19 -52.82 -15.97
CA PRO A 986 -11.89 -53.61 -14.77
C PRO A 986 -13.01 -54.56 -14.31
N TYR A 987 -14.26 -54.33 -14.72
CA TYR A 987 -15.45 -55.01 -14.20
C TYR A 987 -16.15 -55.88 -15.25
N ASP A 988 -16.18 -55.40 -16.50
CA ASP A 988 -16.82 -56.02 -17.65
C ASP A 988 -15.95 -55.80 -18.90
N PRO A 989 -14.85 -56.57 -19.05
CA PRO A 989 -13.94 -56.43 -20.18
C PRO A 989 -14.59 -56.81 -21.51
N GLU A 990 -15.63 -57.63 -21.52
CA GLU A 990 -16.37 -58.00 -22.73
C GLU A 990 -17.21 -56.83 -23.25
N ALA A 991 -17.92 -56.12 -22.36
CA ALA A 991 -18.62 -54.90 -22.73
C ALA A 991 -17.66 -53.80 -23.21
N ALA A 992 -16.53 -53.61 -22.51
CA ALA A 992 -15.49 -52.66 -22.94
C ALA A 992 -14.95 -53.00 -24.33
N ALA A 993 -14.61 -54.27 -24.60
CA ALA A 993 -14.13 -54.73 -25.89
C ALA A 993 -15.17 -54.56 -27.01
N ARG A 994 -16.45 -54.80 -26.73
CA ARG A 994 -17.57 -54.56 -27.67
C ARG A 994 -17.67 -53.08 -28.04
N ILE A 995 -17.63 -52.17 -27.06
CA ILE A 995 -17.67 -50.72 -27.31
C ILE A 995 -16.46 -50.27 -28.14
N VAL A 996 -15.25 -50.77 -27.83
CA VAL A 996 -14.02 -50.48 -28.59
C VAL A 996 -14.16 -50.98 -30.04
N GLY A 997 -14.63 -52.21 -30.23
CA GLY A 997 -14.84 -52.82 -31.55
C GLY A 997 -15.80 -52.01 -32.43
N GLU A 998 -16.93 -51.57 -31.88
CA GLU A 998 -17.90 -50.72 -32.60
C GLU A 998 -17.28 -49.40 -33.07
N GLN A 999 -16.44 -48.77 -32.24
CA GLN A 999 -15.78 -47.53 -32.62
C GLN A 999 -14.69 -47.71 -33.69
N LEU A 1000 -13.96 -48.82 -33.67
CA LEU A 1000 -12.90 -49.11 -34.66
C LEU A 1000 -13.45 -49.25 -36.08
N VAL A 1001 -14.62 -49.87 -36.25
CA VAL A 1001 -15.32 -49.99 -37.55
C VAL A 1001 -15.65 -48.60 -38.15
N GLY A 1002 -15.83 -47.59 -37.30
CA GLY A 1002 -15.99 -46.19 -37.71
C GLY A 1002 -14.67 -45.52 -38.11
N VAL A 1003 -13.56 -45.87 -37.44
CA VAL A 1003 -12.24 -45.27 -37.67
C VAL A 1003 -11.59 -45.80 -38.96
N ASP A 1004 -11.71 -47.09 -39.26
CA ASP A 1004 -11.20 -47.67 -40.52
C ASP A 1004 -11.85 -47.04 -41.78
N ARG A 1005 -13.15 -46.72 -41.69
CA ARG A 1005 -13.87 -46.00 -42.75
C ARG A 1005 -13.45 -44.54 -42.89
N MET A 1006 -13.00 -43.90 -41.81
CA MET A 1006 -12.64 -42.47 -41.78
C MET A 1006 -11.14 -42.20 -41.99
N ALA A 1007 -10.25 -43.15 -41.65
CA ALA A 1007 -8.81 -43.05 -41.91
C ALA A 1007 -8.48 -42.92 -43.42
N GLN A 1008 -9.42 -43.32 -44.28
CA GLN A 1008 -9.37 -43.17 -45.73
C GLN A 1008 -9.71 -41.73 -46.22
N ILE A 1009 -10.23 -40.85 -45.36
CA ILE A 1009 -10.70 -39.47 -45.67
C ILE A 1009 -9.82 -38.42 -44.93
N TRP A 1010 -9.79 -37.17 -45.40
CA TRP A 1010 -8.98 -36.06 -44.82
C TRP A 1010 -9.26 -35.81 -43.32
N GLY A 1011 -8.20 -35.50 -42.56
CA GLY A 1011 -8.23 -35.17 -41.12
C GLY A 1011 -7.73 -36.30 -40.19
N ARG A 1012 -6.53 -36.84 -40.42
CA ARG A 1012 -6.00 -38.05 -39.75
C ARG A 1012 -5.48 -37.84 -38.32
N ASP A 1013 -4.97 -36.65 -38.00
CA ASP A 1013 -4.26 -36.43 -36.73
C ASP A 1013 -5.18 -36.53 -35.49
N ARG A 1014 -6.42 -36.00 -35.59
CA ARG A 1014 -7.48 -36.15 -34.58
C ARG A 1014 -7.90 -37.61 -34.32
N HIS A 1015 -7.61 -38.52 -35.26
CA HIS A 1015 -7.95 -39.93 -35.11
C HIS A 1015 -6.88 -40.69 -34.31
N LEU A 1016 -5.63 -40.24 -34.31
CA LEU A 1016 -4.56 -40.87 -33.52
C LEU A 1016 -4.78 -40.66 -32.02
N THR A 1017 -5.08 -39.43 -31.59
CA THR A 1017 -5.42 -39.12 -30.19
C THR A 1017 -6.65 -39.91 -29.72
N ARG A 1018 -7.64 -40.09 -30.60
CA ARG A 1018 -8.82 -40.90 -30.32
C ARG A 1018 -8.52 -42.39 -30.16
N ILE A 1019 -7.77 -43.01 -31.09
CA ILE A 1019 -7.38 -44.44 -30.95
C ILE A 1019 -6.52 -44.64 -29.71
N ALA A 1020 -5.63 -43.69 -29.40
CA ALA A 1020 -4.80 -43.75 -28.22
C ALA A 1020 -5.63 -43.77 -26.92
N GLY A 1021 -6.78 -43.08 -26.88
CA GLY A 1021 -7.74 -43.18 -25.79
C GLY A 1021 -8.42 -44.55 -25.68
N LEU A 1022 -8.63 -45.27 -26.80
CA LEU A 1022 -9.21 -46.62 -26.79
C LEU A 1022 -8.25 -47.68 -26.24
N LEU A 1023 -6.93 -47.44 -26.30
CA LEU A 1023 -5.94 -48.32 -25.68
C LEU A 1023 -6.18 -48.49 -24.18
N LEU A 1024 -6.67 -47.44 -23.51
CA LEU A 1024 -6.94 -47.43 -22.07
C LEU A 1024 -8.11 -48.34 -21.66
N ALA A 1025 -8.97 -48.74 -22.60
CA ALA A 1025 -10.08 -49.65 -22.35
C ALA A 1025 -9.67 -51.13 -22.44
N LEU A 1026 -8.41 -51.41 -22.76
CA LEU A 1026 -7.88 -52.77 -22.85
C LEU A 1026 -7.38 -53.24 -21.48
N PRO A 1027 -7.47 -54.55 -21.19
CA PRO A 1027 -6.87 -55.14 -20.00
C PRO A 1027 -5.36 -54.90 -19.90
N ASP A 1028 -4.67 -54.88 -21.04
CA ASP A 1028 -3.27 -54.48 -21.15
C ASP A 1028 -3.08 -53.56 -22.38
N PRO A 1029 -2.93 -52.24 -22.18
CA PRO A 1029 -2.71 -51.27 -23.26
C PRO A 1029 -1.42 -51.50 -24.06
N ARG A 1030 -0.49 -52.30 -23.52
CA ARG A 1030 0.77 -52.68 -24.21
C ARG A 1030 0.57 -53.79 -25.23
N ARG A 1031 -0.61 -54.44 -25.24
CA ARG A 1031 -0.98 -55.56 -26.12
C ARG A 1031 -2.32 -55.31 -26.82
N PRO A 1032 -2.39 -54.35 -27.76
CA PRO A 1032 -3.64 -53.89 -28.33
C PRO A 1032 -4.37 -54.85 -29.29
N GLY A 1033 -3.77 -55.98 -29.62
CA GLY A 1033 -4.31 -56.93 -30.58
C GLY A 1033 -4.22 -56.44 -32.04
N PRO A 1034 -4.45 -57.33 -33.01
CA PRO A 1034 -4.07 -57.10 -34.41
C PRO A 1034 -4.85 -55.96 -35.10
N ALA A 1035 -6.13 -55.76 -34.76
CA ALA A 1035 -6.94 -54.71 -35.36
C ALA A 1035 -6.46 -53.31 -34.97
N LEU A 1036 -6.22 -53.09 -33.68
CA LEU A 1036 -5.83 -51.79 -33.14
C LEU A 1036 -4.34 -51.51 -33.40
N SER A 1037 -3.47 -52.54 -33.40
CA SER A 1037 -2.10 -52.44 -33.91
C SER A 1037 -2.05 -52.02 -35.38
N THR A 1038 -2.93 -52.56 -36.24
CA THR A 1038 -2.98 -52.20 -37.66
C THR A 1038 -3.44 -50.76 -37.87
N ALA A 1039 -4.43 -50.30 -37.09
CA ALA A 1039 -4.90 -48.93 -37.14
C ALA A 1039 -3.82 -47.93 -36.66
N LEU A 1040 -3.12 -48.23 -35.57
CA LEU A 1040 -1.97 -47.43 -35.09
C LEU A 1040 -0.85 -47.37 -36.14
N ARG A 1041 -0.47 -48.52 -36.71
CA ARG A 1041 0.54 -48.60 -37.78
C ARG A 1041 0.15 -47.72 -38.97
N SER A 1042 -1.11 -47.79 -39.41
CA SER A 1042 -1.62 -47.02 -40.54
C SER A 1042 -1.60 -45.50 -40.29
N LEU A 1043 -2.01 -45.04 -39.11
CA LEU A 1043 -2.01 -43.62 -38.76
C LEU A 1043 -0.60 -43.05 -38.60
N CYS A 1044 0.35 -43.85 -38.11
CA CYS A 1044 1.74 -43.45 -37.91
C CYS A 1044 2.64 -43.64 -39.15
N ALA A 1045 2.25 -44.44 -40.14
CA ALA A 1045 3.07 -44.82 -41.32
C ALA A 1045 3.46 -43.69 -42.29
N ARG A 1046 2.91 -42.46 -42.18
CA ARG A 1046 3.24 -41.32 -43.08
C ARG A 1046 4.14 -40.24 -42.47
N VAL A 1047 4.84 -40.53 -41.36
CA VAL A 1047 5.75 -39.55 -40.71
C VAL A 1047 7.09 -39.39 -41.48
N GLU A 1048 7.17 -39.96 -42.68
CA GLU A 1048 8.38 -39.91 -43.50
C GLU A 1048 8.53 -38.63 -44.33
N GLU A 1049 7.46 -37.91 -44.67
CA GLU A 1049 7.54 -36.80 -45.66
C GLU A 1049 7.51 -35.38 -45.05
N ASP A 1050 6.76 -35.10 -43.96
CA ASP A 1050 6.85 -33.82 -43.23
C ASP A 1050 6.18 -33.89 -41.82
N ILE A 1051 6.96 -33.73 -40.75
CA ILE A 1051 6.46 -33.69 -39.35
C ILE A 1051 6.06 -32.28 -38.90
N ARG A 1052 6.47 -31.23 -39.64
CA ARG A 1052 6.35 -29.81 -39.23
C ARG A 1052 4.94 -29.24 -39.37
N GLY A 1053 4.14 -29.78 -40.29
CA GLY A 1053 2.75 -29.36 -40.54
C GLY A 1053 1.67 -30.19 -39.83
N ARG A 1054 2.06 -31.11 -38.94
CA ARG A 1054 1.13 -31.99 -38.21
C ARG A 1054 0.62 -31.36 -36.93
N ASP A 1055 -0.53 -31.84 -36.47
CA ASP A 1055 -1.03 -31.52 -35.14
C ASP A 1055 -0.02 -31.90 -34.04
N PRO A 1056 0.40 -30.95 -33.19
CA PRO A 1056 1.37 -31.21 -32.12
C PRO A 1056 0.98 -32.33 -31.15
N GLN A 1057 -0.30 -32.49 -30.83
CA GLN A 1057 -0.75 -33.54 -29.91
C GLN A 1057 -0.56 -34.93 -30.53
N ALA A 1058 -0.88 -35.10 -31.81
CA ALA A 1058 -0.63 -36.35 -32.54
C ALA A 1058 0.87 -36.72 -32.58
N VAL A 1059 1.76 -35.74 -32.76
CA VAL A 1059 3.23 -35.98 -32.75
C VAL A 1059 3.69 -36.46 -31.38
N LEU A 1060 3.22 -35.84 -30.29
CA LEU A 1060 3.58 -36.25 -28.94
C LEU A 1060 3.04 -37.63 -28.57
N VAL A 1061 1.80 -37.96 -28.98
CA VAL A 1061 1.22 -39.30 -28.78
C VAL A 1061 2.05 -40.35 -29.52
N HIS A 1062 2.48 -40.09 -30.76
CA HIS A 1062 3.40 -40.97 -31.48
C HIS A 1062 4.70 -41.14 -30.69
N GLY A 1063 5.31 -40.02 -30.25
CA GLY A 1063 6.55 -40.05 -29.47
C GLY A 1063 6.46 -40.83 -28.16
N LEU A 1064 5.29 -40.83 -27.51
CA LEU A 1064 5.01 -41.62 -26.32
C LEU A 1064 4.90 -43.13 -26.64
N LEU A 1065 4.16 -43.48 -27.68
CA LEU A 1065 4.01 -44.88 -28.11
C LEU A 1065 5.35 -45.49 -28.55
N GLU A 1066 6.17 -44.72 -29.27
CA GLU A 1066 7.54 -45.12 -29.63
C GLU A 1066 8.42 -45.31 -28.39
N ALA A 1067 8.38 -44.37 -27.43
CA ALA A 1067 9.14 -44.48 -26.20
C ALA A 1067 8.74 -45.72 -25.39
N ALA A 1068 7.44 -46.01 -25.30
CA ALA A 1068 6.92 -47.20 -24.62
C ALA A 1068 7.38 -48.51 -25.29
N ARG A 1069 7.38 -48.55 -26.63
CA ARG A 1069 7.88 -49.69 -27.43
C ARG A 1069 9.36 -49.97 -27.13
N SER A 1070 10.18 -48.93 -27.16
CA SER A 1070 11.63 -49.03 -26.93
C SER A 1070 12.00 -49.38 -25.49
N ALA A 1071 11.23 -48.90 -24.51
CA ALA A 1071 11.52 -49.11 -23.10
C ALA A 1071 11.01 -50.45 -22.54
N HIS A 1072 9.91 -50.99 -23.07
CA HIS A 1072 9.16 -52.08 -22.41
C HIS A 1072 8.82 -53.28 -23.31
N GLY A 1073 9.33 -53.35 -24.55
CA GLY A 1073 9.14 -54.51 -25.43
C GLY A 1073 7.66 -54.81 -25.70
N THR A 1074 6.88 -53.78 -25.99
CA THR A 1074 5.43 -53.87 -26.22
C THR A 1074 5.11 -54.36 -27.64
N ASP A 1075 3.91 -54.92 -27.84
CA ASP A 1075 3.41 -55.34 -29.17
C ASP A 1075 2.89 -54.13 -30.00
N LEU A 1076 3.32 -52.92 -29.64
CA LEU A 1076 2.96 -51.68 -30.31
C LEU A 1076 3.73 -51.55 -31.63
N GLU A 1077 3.08 -51.88 -32.74
CA GLU A 1077 3.65 -51.73 -34.08
C GLU A 1077 3.58 -50.29 -34.59
N VAL A 1078 4.43 -49.42 -34.04
CA VAL A 1078 4.52 -48.00 -34.41
C VAL A 1078 5.87 -47.71 -35.09
N PRO A 1079 5.91 -46.97 -36.22
CA PRO A 1079 7.15 -46.52 -36.87
C PRO A 1079 8.05 -45.65 -35.97
N GLU A 1080 9.36 -45.68 -36.20
CA GLU A 1080 10.32 -44.85 -35.46
C GLU A 1080 10.31 -43.39 -35.93
N LEU A 1081 10.24 -42.43 -35.01
CA LEU A 1081 10.46 -41.01 -35.31
C LEU A 1081 11.96 -40.71 -35.36
N GLY A 1082 12.77 -41.40 -34.55
CA GLY A 1082 14.21 -41.17 -34.46
C GLY A 1082 14.56 -39.70 -34.16
N GLY A 1083 15.59 -39.15 -34.80
CA GLY A 1083 16.00 -37.75 -34.61
C GLY A 1083 14.98 -36.69 -35.07
N LYS A 1084 13.87 -37.08 -35.72
CA LYS A 1084 12.85 -36.16 -36.23
C LYS A 1084 12.06 -35.49 -35.12
N LEU A 1085 11.84 -36.14 -33.98
CA LEU A 1085 11.17 -35.52 -32.85
C LEU A 1085 11.99 -34.34 -32.28
N VAL A 1086 13.31 -34.51 -32.15
CA VAL A 1086 14.21 -33.42 -31.75
C VAL A 1086 14.25 -32.30 -32.79
N GLN A 1087 14.19 -32.63 -34.08
CA GLN A 1087 14.08 -31.64 -35.14
C GLN A 1087 12.74 -30.90 -35.11
N TRP A 1088 11.66 -31.61 -34.79
CA TRP A 1088 10.33 -31.03 -34.60
C TRP A 1088 10.32 -30.11 -33.37
N GLU A 1089 10.83 -30.53 -32.22
CA GLU A 1089 10.98 -29.69 -31.03
C GLU A 1089 11.73 -28.39 -31.34
N ARG A 1090 12.88 -28.46 -32.03
CA ARG A 1090 13.64 -27.26 -32.47
C ARG A 1090 12.86 -26.40 -33.46
N TYR A 1091 12.11 -27.01 -34.38
CA TYR A 1091 11.26 -26.28 -35.31
C TYR A 1091 10.15 -25.53 -34.58
N MET A 1092 9.53 -26.17 -33.59
CA MET A 1092 8.48 -25.57 -32.77
C MET A 1092 9.03 -24.48 -31.84
N GLU A 1093 10.28 -24.60 -31.38
CA GLU A 1093 11.00 -23.53 -30.67
C GLU A 1093 11.24 -22.30 -31.54
N ALA A 1094 11.55 -22.50 -32.82
CA ALA A 1094 11.83 -21.41 -33.76
C ALA A 1094 10.56 -20.80 -34.39
N THR A 1095 9.40 -21.42 -34.20
CA THR A 1095 8.13 -20.99 -34.82
C THR A 1095 7.23 -20.30 -33.80
N PRO A 1096 6.91 -19.00 -33.95
CA PRO A 1096 6.00 -18.31 -33.04
C PRO A 1096 4.57 -18.83 -33.25
N LEU A 1097 4.13 -19.75 -32.39
CA LEU A 1097 2.74 -20.20 -32.36
C LEU A 1097 1.86 -19.28 -31.50
N PRO A 1098 0.56 -19.15 -31.82
CA PRO A 1098 -0.39 -18.47 -30.96
C PRO A 1098 -0.43 -19.08 -29.55
N HIS A 1099 -0.71 -18.24 -28.55
CA HIS A 1099 -0.73 -18.64 -27.15
C HIS A 1099 -1.81 -19.71 -26.89
N GLY A 1100 -1.39 -20.97 -26.79
CA GLY A 1100 -2.28 -22.09 -26.42
C GLY A 1100 -2.38 -23.20 -27.41
N VAL A 1101 -1.68 -23.04 -28.52
CA VAL A 1101 -1.62 -24.04 -29.58
C VAL A 1101 -0.56 -25.11 -29.28
N PHE A 1102 0.46 -24.79 -28.47
CA PHE A 1102 1.53 -25.74 -28.18
C PHE A 1102 1.32 -26.55 -26.87
N PRO A 1103 1.32 -27.89 -26.94
CA PRO A 1103 1.08 -28.80 -25.81
C PRO A 1103 2.31 -28.98 -24.91
N PHE A 1104 2.68 -27.91 -24.18
CA PHE A 1104 3.86 -27.93 -23.30
C PHE A 1104 3.77 -28.96 -22.15
N ALA A 1105 2.56 -29.24 -21.65
CA ALA A 1105 2.36 -30.19 -20.57
C ALA A 1105 2.64 -31.63 -21.03
N GLU A 1106 2.10 -32.01 -22.19
CA GLU A 1106 2.31 -33.32 -22.79
C GLU A 1106 3.78 -33.53 -23.18
N LEU A 1107 4.46 -32.51 -23.71
CA LEU A 1107 5.90 -32.57 -23.99
C LEU A 1107 6.72 -32.78 -22.72
N ALA A 1108 6.39 -32.04 -21.65
CA ALA A 1108 7.06 -32.19 -20.36
C ALA A 1108 6.87 -33.59 -19.77
N VAL A 1109 5.65 -34.14 -19.86
CA VAL A 1109 5.35 -35.53 -19.45
C VAL A 1109 6.12 -36.54 -20.28
N LEU A 1110 6.28 -36.31 -21.59
CA LEU A 1110 7.09 -37.20 -22.46
C LEU A 1110 8.56 -37.24 -22.05
N HIS A 1111 9.16 -36.10 -21.67
CA HIS A 1111 10.52 -36.07 -21.13
C HIS A 1111 10.62 -36.80 -19.78
N ALA A 1112 9.65 -36.59 -18.88
CA ALA A 1112 9.58 -37.32 -17.61
C ALA A 1112 9.43 -38.83 -17.83
N PHE A 1113 8.63 -39.24 -18.81
CA PHE A 1113 8.46 -40.63 -19.22
C PHE A 1113 9.75 -41.27 -19.70
N ARG A 1114 10.62 -40.50 -20.36
CA ARG A 1114 11.96 -40.93 -20.79
C ARG A 1114 13.01 -40.91 -19.67
N GLY A 1115 12.64 -40.50 -18.46
CA GLY A 1115 13.54 -40.38 -17.31
C GLY A 1115 14.34 -39.08 -17.26
N ASP A 1116 14.07 -38.12 -18.14
CA ASP A 1116 14.74 -36.81 -18.15
C ASP A 1116 13.89 -35.75 -17.44
N VAL A 1117 13.99 -35.74 -16.11
CA VAL A 1117 13.21 -34.80 -15.27
C VAL A 1117 13.68 -33.36 -15.46
N ARG A 1118 14.94 -33.14 -15.85
CA ARG A 1118 15.45 -31.80 -16.12
C ARG A 1118 14.82 -31.23 -17.39
N ALA A 1119 14.83 -31.99 -18.49
CA ALA A 1119 14.18 -31.58 -19.72
C ALA A 1119 12.67 -31.40 -19.54
N ALA A 1120 12.04 -32.23 -18.70
CA ALA A 1120 10.63 -32.06 -18.34
C ALA A 1120 10.35 -30.70 -17.68
N ARG A 1121 11.21 -30.27 -16.74
CA ARG A 1121 11.09 -28.95 -16.09
C ARG A 1121 11.36 -27.80 -17.06
N GLU A 1122 12.37 -27.93 -17.90
CA GLU A 1122 12.69 -26.92 -18.93
C GLU A 1122 11.52 -26.79 -19.93
N ALA A 1123 10.92 -27.90 -20.36
CA ALA A 1123 9.72 -27.91 -21.21
C ALA A 1123 8.51 -27.25 -20.53
N ALA A 1124 8.24 -27.55 -19.26
CA ALA A 1124 7.16 -26.90 -18.50
C ALA A 1124 7.42 -25.38 -18.32
N GLY A 1125 8.66 -24.97 -18.08
CA GLY A 1125 9.07 -23.58 -17.90
C GLY A 1125 8.83 -22.70 -19.13
N ARG A 1126 8.91 -23.28 -20.33
CA ARG A 1126 8.67 -22.60 -21.63
C ARG A 1126 7.23 -22.19 -21.88
N ALA A 1127 6.27 -22.64 -21.06
CA ALA A 1127 4.90 -22.19 -21.18
C ALA A 1127 4.77 -20.67 -20.97
N GLY A 1128 4.14 -19.99 -21.93
CA GLY A 1128 4.04 -18.52 -21.96
C GLY A 1128 3.17 -17.88 -20.88
N THR A 1129 2.38 -18.66 -20.12
CA THR A 1129 1.57 -18.15 -19.01
C THR A 1129 1.83 -18.91 -17.71
N PRO A 1130 1.74 -18.26 -16.52
CA PRO A 1130 1.91 -18.91 -15.23
C PRO A 1130 0.97 -20.10 -15.03
N GLY A 1131 -0.27 -20.01 -15.53
CA GLY A 1131 -1.27 -21.08 -15.44
C GLY A 1131 -0.90 -22.32 -16.24
N ARG A 1132 -0.38 -22.15 -17.45
CA ARG A 1132 0.07 -23.29 -18.26
C ARG A 1132 1.35 -23.90 -17.72
N ARG A 1133 2.24 -23.09 -17.15
CA ARG A 1133 3.43 -23.59 -16.44
C ARG A 1133 3.03 -24.45 -15.24
N ALA A 1134 2.12 -23.96 -14.39
CA ALA A 1134 1.62 -24.71 -13.25
C ALA A 1134 0.91 -26.01 -13.66
N ALA A 1135 0.09 -25.95 -14.71
CA ALA A 1135 -0.57 -27.11 -15.30
C ALA A 1135 0.46 -28.16 -15.78
N ALA A 1136 1.51 -27.74 -16.49
CA ALA A 1136 2.57 -28.62 -16.97
C ALA A 1136 3.40 -29.23 -15.83
N LEU A 1137 3.78 -28.44 -14.81
CA LEU A 1137 4.50 -28.92 -13.63
C LEU A 1137 3.66 -29.93 -12.83
N ALA A 1138 2.35 -29.68 -12.69
CA ALA A 1138 1.43 -30.62 -12.05
C ALA A 1138 1.25 -31.91 -12.86
N ALA A 1139 1.22 -31.82 -14.19
CA ALA A 1139 1.18 -33.00 -15.06
C ALA A 1139 2.44 -33.87 -14.89
N VAL A 1140 3.64 -33.26 -14.91
CA VAL A 1140 4.89 -33.97 -14.63
C VAL A 1140 4.86 -34.62 -13.24
N ALA A 1141 4.42 -33.88 -12.21
CA ALA A 1141 4.29 -34.43 -10.86
C ALA A 1141 3.30 -35.60 -10.78
N THR A 1142 2.22 -35.58 -11.58
CA THR A 1142 1.21 -36.64 -11.66
C THR A 1142 1.81 -37.93 -12.21
N TYR A 1143 2.60 -37.82 -13.28
CA TYR A 1143 3.32 -38.96 -13.84
C TYR A 1143 4.37 -39.51 -12.85
N LEU A 1144 5.22 -38.64 -12.30
CA LEU A 1144 6.31 -39.03 -11.39
C LEU A 1144 5.80 -39.64 -10.07
N ALA A 1145 4.65 -39.19 -9.56
CA ALA A 1145 4.02 -39.73 -8.36
C ALA A 1145 3.30 -41.08 -8.60
N GLY A 1146 3.10 -41.47 -9.87
CA GLY A 1146 2.32 -42.64 -10.24
C GLY A 1146 0.85 -42.52 -9.81
N VAL A 1147 0.25 -41.34 -9.96
CA VAL A 1147 -1.17 -41.13 -9.65
C VAL A 1147 -2.02 -41.57 -10.84
N PRO A 1148 -2.97 -42.51 -10.68
CA PRO A 1148 -3.88 -42.89 -11.75
C PRO A 1148 -4.82 -41.72 -12.09
N VAL A 1149 -5.05 -41.49 -13.38
CA VAL A 1149 -5.84 -40.38 -13.90
C VAL A 1149 -7.10 -40.88 -14.61
N THR A 1150 -8.26 -40.44 -14.14
CA THR A 1150 -9.53 -40.60 -14.84
C THR A 1150 -9.77 -39.40 -15.75
N VAL A 1151 -9.99 -39.65 -17.04
CA VAL A 1151 -10.28 -38.61 -18.03
C VAL A 1151 -11.79 -38.40 -18.08
N PRO A 1152 -12.33 -37.22 -17.73
CA PRO A 1152 -13.76 -36.98 -17.82
C PRO A 1152 -14.26 -37.08 -19.26
N ALA A 1153 -15.49 -37.57 -19.42
CA ALA A 1153 -16.18 -37.66 -20.70
C ALA A 1153 -16.40 -36.29 -21.35
N ALA A 1154 -16.40 -35.19 -20.58
CA ALA A 1154 -16.65 -33.84 -21.03
C ALA A 1154 -15.62 -32.82 -20.49
N ASP A 1155 -15.34 -31.78 -21.28
CA ASP A 1155 -14.44 -30.70 -20.88
C ASP A 1155 -15.04 -29.82 -19.77
N GLY A 1156 -14.18 -29.18 -18.97
CA GLY A 1156 -14.60 -28.31 -17.86
C GLY A 1156 -14.87 -29.02 -16.52
N TRP A 1157 -14.81 -30.36 -16.49
CA TRP A 1157 -15.08 -31.19 -15.31
C TRP A 1157 -13.84 -31.71 -14.58
N ALA A 1158 -12.66 -31.21 -14.94
CA ALA A 1158 -11.41 -31.49 -14.25
C ALA A 1158 -10.56 -30.23 -14.15
N ALA A 1159 -9.53 -30.28 -13.28
CA ALA A 1159 -8.58 -29.18 -13.14
C ALA A 1159 -7.80 -28.92 -14.44
N GLN A 1160 -7.40 -30.00 -15.11
CA GLN A 1160 -6.55 -30.01 -16.32
C GLN A 1160 -7.38 -30.17 -17.58
N ASP A 1161 -6.83 -29.71 -18.70
CA ASP A 1161 -7.38 -29.99 -20.02
C ASP A 1161 -7.42 -31.49 -20.28
N THR A 1162 -8.47 -31.94 -20.92
CA THR A 1162 -8.72 -33.36 -21.13
C THR A 1162 -7.74 -34.01 -22.11
N SER A 1163 -7.09 -33.25 -23.00
CA SER A 1163 -5.97 -33.74 -23.83
C SER A 1163 -4.77 -34.11 -22.96
N VAL A 1164 -4.44 -33.27 -21.98
CA VAL A 1164 -3.37 -33.48 -21.01
C VAL A 1164 -3.69 -34.70 -20.14
N LEU A 1165 -4.93 -34.81 -19.65
CA LEU A 1165 -5.37 -35.96 -18.86
C LEU A 1165 -5.35 -37.25 -19.67
N GLY A 1166 -5.75 -37.22 -20.94
CA GLY A 1166 -5.67 -38.34 -21.86
C GLY A 1166 -4.23 -38.80 -22.08
N PHE A 1167 -3.32 -37.86 -22.32
CA PHE A 1167 -1.90 -38.13 -22.46
C PHE A 1167 -1.29 -38.71 -21.18
N LEU A 1168 -1.62 -38.13 -20.01
CA LEU A 1168 -1.18 -38.62 -18.70
C LEU A 1168 -1.67 -40.02 -18.40
N SER A 1169 -2.95 -40.30 -18.65
CA SER A 1169 -3.55 -41.63 -18.42
C SER A 1169 -2.87 -42.68 -19.30
N LEU A 1170 -2.59 -42.34 -20.57
CA LEU A 1170 -1.82 -43.20 -21.48
C LEU A 1170 -0.37 -43.40 -21.02
N ALA A 1171 0.33 -42.32 -20.64
CA ALA A 1171 1.69 -42.39 -20.13
C ALA A 1171 1.77 -43.23 -18.85
N TYR A 1172 0.80 -43.10 -17.94
CA TYR A 1172 0.69 -43.91 -16.73
C TYR A 1172 0.51 -45.39 -17.05
N ALA A 1173 -0.39 -45.74 -17.98
CA ALA A 1173 -0.66 -47.11 -18.36
C ALA A 1173 0.51 -47.78 -19.11
N LEU A 1174 1.24 -47.01 -19.92
CA LEU A 1174 2.37 -47.51 -20.69
C LEU A 1174 3.67 -47.56 -19.87
N GLY A 1175 3.87 -46.64 -18.92
CA GLY A 1175 5.13 -46.45 -18.20
C GLY A 1175 5.47 -47.53 -17.17
N ALA A 1176 6.74 -47.60 -16.77
CA ALA A 1176 7.22 -48.49 -15.71
C ALA A 1176 7.48 -47.75 -14.39
N ASP A 1177 7.55 -48.49 -13.28
CA ASP A 1177 7.84 -47.91 -11.96
C ASP A 1177 9.22 -47.24 -11.86
N ALA A 1178 10.19 -47.64 -12.71
CA ALA A 1178 11.56 -47.16 -12.66
C ALA A 1178 11.74 -45.67 -13.03
N THR A 1179 10.76 -45.06 -13.72
CA THR A 1179 10.78 -43.64 -14.11
C THR A 1179 9.99 -42.76 -13.14
N ARG A 1180 9.45 -43.34 -12.06
CA ARG A 1180 8.71 -42.63 -11.01
C ARG A 1180 9.68 -42.05 -9.97
N ASP A 1181 9.40 -40.83 -9.52
CA ASP A 1181 10.18 -40.13 -8.50
C ASP A 1181 9.23 -39.34 -7.59
N GLU A 1182 8.85 -39.96 -6.47
CA GLU A 1182 7.93 -39.35 -5.51
C GLU A 1182 8.54 -38.10 -4.85
N ARG A 1183 9.87 -38.07 -4.66
CA ARG A 1183 10.55 -36.94 -4.00
C ARG A 1183 10.49 -35.70 -4.87
N GLU A 1184 10.78 -35.84 -6.16
CA GLU A 1184 10.71 -34.73 -7.11
C GLU A 1184 9.25 -34.36 -7.40
N ALA A 1185 8.32 -35.32 -7.42
CA ALA A 1185 6.88 -35.02 -7.49
C ALA A 1185 6.42 -34.14 -6.32
N ARG A 1186 6.81 -34.46 -5.07
CA ARG A 1186 6.50 -33.63 -3.89
C ARG A 1186 7.10 -32.23 -3.99
N ARG A 1187 8.29 -32.08 -4.59
CA ARG A 1187 8.92 -30.77 -4.82
C ARG A 1187 8.14 -29.94 -5.83
N LEU A 1188 7.76 -30.53 -6.97
CA LEU A 1188 6.94 -29.88 -7.99
C LEU A 1188 5.57 -29.45 -7.45
N VAL A 1189 4.94 -30.30 -6.63
CA VAL A 1189 3.66 -29.95 -5.99
C VAL A 1189 3.79 -28.75 -5.06
N ARG A 1190 4.86 -28.66 -4.27
CA ARG A 1190 5.12 -27.47 -3.43
C ARG A 1190 5.24 -26.19 -4.25
N GLU A 1191 5.93 -26.25 -5.38
CA GLU A 1191 6.07 -25.13 -6.31
C GLU A 1191 4.72 -24.72 -6.91
N VAL A 1192 3.90 -25.68 -7.32
CA VAL A 1192 2.54 -25.40 -7.84
C VAL A 1192 1.64 -24.81 -6.75
N LEU A 1193 1.68 -25.33 -5.52
CA LEU A 1193 0.89 -24.84 -4.38
C LEU A 1193 1.26 -23.41 -3.97
N ALA A 1194 2.52 -23.01 -4.15
CA ALA A 1194 2.98 -21.65 -3.87
C ALA A 1194 2.48 -20.62 -4.91
N GLY A 1195 2.08 -21.07 -6.11
CA GLY A 1195 1.61 -20.22 -7.19
C GLY A 1195 0.11 -19.94 -7.17
N GLU A 1196 -0.33 -18.98 -8.00
CA GLU A 1196 -1.75 -18.58 -8.13
C GLU A 1196 -2.65 -19.70 -8.68
N HIS A 1197 -2.06 -20.67 -9.41
CA HIS A 1197 -2.76 -21.78 -10.04
C HIS A 1197 -2.62 -23.10 -9.27
N TRP A 1198 -2.51 -23.01 -7.94
CA TRP A 1198 -2.37 -24.13 -7.00
C TRP A 1198 -3.39 -25.27 -7.18
N ARG A 1199 -4.59 -24.98 -7.70
CA ARG A 1199 -5.67 -25.96 -7.92
C ARG A 1199 -5.23 -27.20 -8.71
N TYR A 1200 -4.23 -27.09 -9.58
CA TYR A 1200 -3.70 -28.23 -10.34
C TYR A 1200 -3.00 -29.28 -9.45
N ALA A 1201 -2.61 -28.92 -8.22
CA ALA A 1201 -2.01 -29.83 -7.26
C ALA A 1201 -3.02 -30.67 -6.47
N LEU A 1202 -4.29 -30.26 -6.39
CA LEU A 1202 -5.33 -30.92 -5.58
C LEU A 1202 -5.48 -32.42 -5.87
N PRO A 1203 -5.52 -32.88 -7.14
CA PRO A 1203 -5.65 -34.30 -7.46
C PRO A 1203 -4.47 -35.17 -6.99
N LEU A 1204 -3.32 -34.57 -6.65
CA LEU A 1204 -2.11 -35.27 -6.21
C LEU A 1204 -2.08 -35.53 -4.69
N LEU A 1205 -2.82 -34.73 -3.92
CA LEU A 1205 -2.82 -34.78 -2.45
C LEU A 1205 -3.27 -36.13 -1.87
N PRO A 1206 -4.27 -36.87 -2.43
CA PRO A 1206 -4.63 -38.19 -1.91
C PRO A 1206 -3.47 -39.18 -1.85
N ARG A 1207 -2.52 -39.10 -2.79
CA ARG A 1207 -1.35 -39.99 -2.86
C ARG A 1207 -0.13 -39.47 -2.13
N LEU A 1208 0.09 -38.16 -2.14
CA LEU A 1208 1.31 -37.54 -1.61
C LEU A 1208 1.15 -37.00 -0.17
N ALA A 1209 -0.07 -36.67 0.25
CA ALA A 1209 -0.32 -35.99 1.51
C ALA A 1209 -1.77 -36.24 2.03
N LEU A 1210 -2.12 -37.51 2.25
CA LEU A 1210 -3.48 -37.93 2.65
C LEU A 1210 -4.01 -37.19 3.88
N GLU A 1211 -3.15 -37.02 4.90
CA GLU A 1211 -3.49 -36.39 6.19
C GLU A 1211 -3.95 -34.92 6.05
N THR A 1212 -3.68 -34.29 4.91
CA THR A 1212 -3.94 -32.87 4.67
C THR A 1212 -5.38 -32.59 4.21
N LEU A 1213 -6.08 -33.61 3.71
CA LEU A 1213 -7.37 -33.43 3.05
C LEU A 1213 -8.50 -33.10 4.02
N SER A 1214 -8.54 -33.69 5.21
CA SER A 1214 -9.60 -33.37 6.20
C SER A 1214 -9.47 -31.93 6.73
N PRO A 1215 -8.28 -31.44 7.16
CA PRO A 1215 -8.11 -30.03 7.53
C PRO A 1215 -8.38 -29.05 6.39
N LEU A 1216 -8.07 -29.43 5.14
CA LEU A 1216 -8.35 -28.63 3.95
C LEU A 1216 -9.86 -28.58 3.65
N ALA A 1217 -10.58 -29.67 3.83
CA ALA A 1217 -12.03 -29.74 3.69
C ALA A 1217 -12.75 -28.90 4.74
N GLU A 1218 -12.35 -29.01 6.01
CA GLU A 1218 -12.87 -28.17 7.10
C GLU A 1218 -12.70 -26.69 6.76
N SER A 1219 -11.47 -26.30 6.38
CA SER A 1219 -11.15 -24.93 5.98
C SER A 1219 -12.04 -24.47 4.82
N ALA A 1220 -12.20 -25.30 3.78
CA ALA A 1220 -13.04 -24.99 2.64
C ALA A 1220 -14.53 -24.84 3.03
N LEU A 1221 -15.07 -25.74 3.85
CA LEU A 1221 -16.46 -25.72 4.30
C LEU A 1221 -16.75 -24.49 5.16
N VAL A 1222 -15.91 -24.18 6.15
CA VAL A 1222 -16.05 -22.99 7.01
C VAL A 1222 -16.07 -21.72 6.17
N HIS A 1223 -15.15 -21.59 5.21
CA HIS A 1223 -15.09 -20.44 4.32
C HIS A 1223 -16.28 -20.29 3.36
N THR A 1224 -17.01 -21.36 3.13
CA THR A 1224 -18.01 -21.35 2.08
C THR A 1224 -19.44 -21.41 2.57
N LEU A 1225 -19.66 -22.08 3.70
CA LEU A 1225 -20.94 -22.10 4.40
C LEU A 1225 -21.09 -20.87 5.32
N GLY A 1226 -19.98 -20.28 5.76
CA GLY A 1226 -19.98 -19.21 6.75
C GLY A 1226 -20.36 -19.71 8.15
N THR A 1227 -20.22 -18.85 9.15
CA THR A 1227 -20.57 -19.05 10.56
C THR A 1227 -22.10 -19.07 10.78
N ILE A 1228 -22.80 -19.99 10.10
CA ILE A 1228 -24.19 -20.31 10.39
C ILE A 1228 -24.32 -21.83 10.39
N ASP A 1229 -24.09 -22.46 11.54
CA ASP A 1229 -24.90 -23.61 12.01
C ASP A 1229 -24.51 -24.16 13.39
N THR A 1230 -23.43 -23.72 14.04
CA THR A 1230 -23.11 -24.23 15.39
C THR A 1230 -24.12 -23.81 16.46
N ALA A 1231 -24.87 -22.71 16.26
CA ALA A 1231 -25.99 -22.34 17.12
C ALA A 1231 -27.29 -23.10 16.80
N ALA A 1232 -27.42 -23.70 15.60
CA ALA A 1232 -28.57 -24.49 15.20
C ALA A 1232 -28.41 -25.99 15.50
N GLU A 1233 -27.17 -26.51 15.50
CA GLU A 1233 -26.87 -27.89 15.90
C GLU A 1233 -27.06 -28.10 17.41
N GLY A 1234 -26.71 -27.12 18.25
CA GLY A 1234 -27.02 -27.17 19.69
C GLY A 1234 -28.52 -27.13 20.03
N ALA A 1235 -29.37 -26.77 19.08
CA ALA A 1235 -30.83 -26.77 19.24
C ALA A 1235 -31.51 -28.05 18.70
N ARG A 1236 -30.78 -28.92 17.97
CA ARG A 1236 -31.30 -30.20 17.48
C ARG A 1236 -31.07 -31.37 18.44
N ASP A 1237 -30.07 -31.30 19.31
CA ASP A 1237 -29.87 -32.26 20.41
C ASP A 1237 -30.73 -31.98 21.66
N GLY A 1238 -31.66 -31.02 21.56
CA GLY A 1238 -32.56 -30.60 22.63
C GLY A 1238 -34.05 -30.83 22.37
N ARG A 1239 -34.44 -31.74 21.46
CA ARG A 1239 -35.85 -32.17 21.29
C ARG A 1239 -36.00 -33.66 21.01
#